data_AF-A5E3H2-F1
#
_entry.id   AF-A5E3H2-F1
#
_cell.length_a   1.000
_cell.length_b   1.000
_cell.length_c   1.000
_cell.angle_alpha   90.00
_cell.angle_beta   90.00
_cell.angle_gamma   90.00
#
_symmetry.space_group_name_H-M   'P 1'
#
loop_
_entity.id
_entity.type
_entity.pdbx_description
1 polymer ?
#
loop_
_entity_poly.entity_id
_entity_poly.type
_entity_poly.pdbx_seq_one_letter_code
_entity_poly.pdbx_strand_id
1 'polypeptide(L)'
;MSTFCGFCKKVVEFIFAVLSKLDFQFKTLIFAPVHNLLSIALLMIETSYQNNLAKAKVLKDLIVDWCERNEEIVDISDNSGLVVSATNNSSMVSLSSARGFAMDKVWDRFRGQYPSTLQGWTLMQALYRTMKSLDEVAKFQSYDEAPMIAALAGSIEDLYKTILRGDYEYTAIESIIAKSTSTLESLKQNVSLYQDLPQRLLSDQFTYICDVLESTGEKSKLLQFYVSSDRSLKSLIGATDEYRPYPRIFSSLFDTASDKVGVNELFTSSMVTSALQRVGALPNVAVGQYQNIIKDISLLGYSVVDASPSILTSQVNVFKKVLLDWVKNVLSSLGIVEELDSKSSFGASHGLESQVHDVVTKFIIPAINLANESTATSLGKAWIFFSYAMTLLYVPNTPNDPAIKEYIEWKLYTNHNQFVIKLLASWQSAREVISGDEQLFLETTIQPLASALKVPERPKVYRSEESIDAIFEEWNAIVESSLDLNTIEDLLHGLSSNNNKSDGDRSTASSKLALMQNNISKFVSRLNQNYPMYADLNDILIGYLYGLNFGLSLVAVEQNELSKHSLHKDWLVNTSEILKPSAVITEYAKAQDYIKTLDVNNSTAESILVYFLQLGLVHHETCDDVILGATKSLYYRWSLRKLKSDQAKQEEGSWFKYKDADENYEDDFKNMFPDYEDVVTLAAENDSNGSGSGSGSGSGSSAVEKFEKLYSQLAQLYISHFHLELNTLDFPLKLTKMGCDLLNILSGDDLRQGSTSASAVAALVNSMALLKNPNSDSVQNDNTSFHFYRDSNPTEVQKAAQTIQSVYLKVKYLLEEMARPCYFKEHCISMS
;
A
#
# COMPACT_ATOMS: atom_id res chain seq x y z
N MET A 1 -34.03 -13.11 17.71
CA MET A 1 -34.60 -14.42 17.31
C MET A 1 -35.93 -14.76 17.97
N SER A 2 -36.12 -14.63 19.31
CA SER A 2 -37.47 -14.85 19.90
C SER A 2 -38.55 -13.96 19.25
N THR A 3 -38.15 -12.76 18.85
CA THR A 3 -38.96 -11.78 18.10
C THR A 3 -39.29 -12.22 16.67
N PHE A 4 -38.35 -12.84 15.96
CA PHE A 4 -38.56 -13.39 14.61
C PHE A 4 -39.53 -14.58 14.65
N CYS A 5 -39.40 -15.49 15.62
CA CYS A 5 -40.37 -16.56 15.83
C CYS A 5 -41.78 -16.01 16.14
N GLY A 6 -41.87 -14.93 16.92
CA GLY A 6 -43.13 -14.23 17.16
C GLY A 6 -43.75 -13.65 15.88
N PHE A 7 -42.93 -13.14 14.97
CA PHE A 7 -43.38 -12.68 13.66
C PHE A 7 -43.82 -13.84 12.75
N CYS A 8 -43.05 -14.93 12.67
CA CYS A 8 -43.45 -16.15 11.94
C CYS A 8 -44.82 -16.65 12.41
N LYS A 9 -45.05 -16.66 13.73
CA LYS A 9 -46.34 -17.04 14.32
C LYS A 9 -47.48 -16.14 13.83
N LYS A 10 -47.28 -14.82 13.80
CA LYS A 10 -48.27 -13.87 13.29
C LYS A 10 -48.59 -14.08 11.80
N VAL A 11 -47.58 -14.39 10.98
CA VAL A 11 -47.79 -14.71 9.55
C VAL A 11 -48.60 -15.99 9.39
N VAL A 12 -48.34 -17.02 10.19
CA VAL A 12 -49.13 -18.26 10.17
C VAL A 12 -50.56 -18.02 10.68
N GLU A 13 -50.74 -17.29 11.79
CA GLU A 13 -52.05 -16.89 12.32
C GLU A 13 -52.86 -16.11 11.27
N PHE A 14 -52.20 -15.24 10.50
CA PHE A 14 -52.80 -14.50 9.40
C PHE A 14 -53.27 -15.43 8.28
N ILE A 15 -52.43 -16.36 7.82
CA ILE A 15 -52.83 -17.35 6.81
C ILE A 15 -54.07 -18.13 7.28
N PHE A 16 -54.09 -18.57 8.53
CA PHE A 16 -55.26 -19.25 9.12
C PHE A 16 -56.50 -18.34 9.16
N ALA A 17 -56.35 -17.08 9.56
CA ALA A 17 -57.45 -16.13 9.60
C ALA A 17 -58.04 -15.90 8.20
N VAL A 18 -57.20 -15.70 7.18
CA VAL A 18 -57.61 -15.55 5.77
C VAL A 18 -58.35 -16.80 5.30
N LEU A 19 -57.83 -17.99 5.58
CA LEU A 19 -58.48 -19.25 5.20
C LEU A 19 -59.81 -19.49 5.95
N SER A 20 -59.92 -19.04 7.20
CA SER A 20 -61.13 -19.23 8.03
C SER A 20 -62.28 -18.28 7.67
N LYS A 21 -61.98 -17.13 7.05
CA LYS A 21 -62.96 -16.13 6.60
C LYS A 21 -63.45 -16.38 5.16
N LEU A 22 -62.97 -17.44 4.50
CA LEU A 22 -63.41 -17.80 3.15
C LEU A 22 -64.86 -18.32 3.18
N ASP A 23 -65.82 -17.43 2.95
CA ASP A 23 -67.16 -17.83 2.50
C ASP A 23 -67.07 -18.36 1.06
N PHE A 24 -67.92 -19.35 0.75
CA PHE A 24 -67.96 -20.16 -0.49
C PHE A 24 -68.02 -19.39 -1.84
N GLN A 25 -68.01 -18.06 -1.84
CA GLN A 25 -68.30 -17.20 -3.00
C GLN A 25 -67.13 -16.35 -3.53
N PHE A 26 -65.90 -16.47 -3.03
CA PHE A 26 -64.78 -15.70 -3.60
C PHE A 26 -64.07 -16.37 -4.79
N LYS A 27 -63.75 -15.51 -5.76
CA LYS A 27 -63.12 -15.76 -7.06
C LYS A 27 -61.83 -16.59 -6.94
N THR A 28 -61.58 -17.41 -7.95
CA THR A 28 -60.43 -18.31 -8.20
C THR A 28 -59.01 -17.72 -8.03
N LEU A 29 -58.86 -16.44 -7.68
CA LEU A 29 -57.61 -15.67 -7.67
C LEU A 29 -56.87 -15.64 -6.31
N ILE A 30 -57.49 -16.06 -5.19
CA ILE A 30 -56.90 -15.90 -3.84
C ILE A 30 -55.92 -17.04 -3.46
N PHE A 31 -56.14 -18.25 -3.95
CA PHE A 31 -55.37 -19.43 -3.53
C PHE A 31 -53.90 -19.39 -3.94
N ALA A 32 -53.58 -18.83 -5.11
CA ALA A 32 -52.19 -18.73 -5.59
C ALA A 32 -51.33 -17.76 -4.74
N PRO A 33 -51.80 -16.51 -4.45
CA PRO A 33 -51.15 -15.62 -3.49
C PRO A 33 -50.95 -16.24 -2.10
N VAL A 34 -51.98 -16.89 -1.55
CA VAL A 34 -51.90 -17.52 -0.21
C VAL A 34 -50.92 -18.68 -0.19
N HIS A 35 -50.87 -19.48 -1.26
CA HIS A 35 -49.89 -20.57 -1.38
C HIS A 35 -48.44 -20.06 -1.47
N ASN A 36 -48.21 -18.95 -2.16
CA ASN A 36 -46.92 -18.29 -2.19
C ASN A 36 -46.51 -17.83 -0.77
N LEU A 37 -47.42 -17.18 -0.05
CA LEU A 37 -47.18 -16.76 1.34
C LEU A 37 -46.89 -17.95 2.28
N LEU A 38 -47.58 -19.09 2.09
CA LEU A 38 -47.33 -20.31 2.85
C LEU A 38 -45.92 -20.86 2.59
N SER A 39 -45.46 -20.81 1.34
CA SER A 39 -44.11 -21.25 0.96
C SER A 39 -43.04 -20.38 1.61
N ILE A 40 -43.25 -19.05 1.65
CA ILE A 40 -42.38 -18.11 2.38
C ILE A 40 -42.42 -18.41 3.89
N ALA A 41 -43.59 -18.67 4.46
CA ALA A 41 -43.75 -18.98 5.89
C ALA A 41 -43.04 -20.29 6.31
N LEU A 42 -43.10 -21.34 5.48
CA LEU A 42 -42.36 -22.57 5.73
C LEU A 42 -40.84 -22.32 5.73
N LEU A 43 -40.36 -21.52 4.78
CA LEU A 43 -38.94 -21.16 4.71
C LEU A 43 -38.49 -20.29 5.90
N MET A 44 -39.36 -19.42 6.42
CA MET A 44 -39.10 -18.69 7.66
C MET A 44 -38.97 -19.63 8.86
N ILE A 45 -39.82 -20.65 8.95
CA ILE A 45 -39.73 -21.66 10.03
C ILE A 45 -38.39 -22.40 9.93
N GLU A 46 -38.00 -22.87 8.75
CA GLU A 46 -36.68 -23.50 8.54
C GLU A 46 -35.52 -22.58 8.94
N THR A 47 -35.58 -21.31 8.52
CA THR A 47 -34.53 -20.31 8.79
C THR A 47 -34.45 -19.98 10.29
N SER A 48 -35.56 -20.04 11.01
CA SER A 48 -35.59 -19.80 12.46
C SER A 48 -34.77 -20.82 13.26
N TYR A 49 -34.61 -22.05 12.76
CA TYR A 49 -33.75 -23.06 13.38
C TYR A 49 -32.26 -22.81 13.14
N GLN A 50 -31.89 -22.12 12.05
CA GLN A 50 -30.50 -21.94 11.62
C GLN A 50 -29.82 -20.70 12.20
N ASN A 51 -30.53 -19.86 12.96
CA ASN A 51 -30.00 -18.62 13.54
C ASN A 51 -29.28 -17.69 12.53
N ASN A 52 -29.86 -17.50 11.34
CA ASN A 52 -29.29 -16.63 10.30
C ASN A 52 -30.13 -15.36 10.12
N LEU A 53 -29.62 -14.22 10.58
CA LEU A 53 -30.34 -12.95 10.55
C LEU A 53 -30.44 -12.34 9.15
N ALA A 54 -29.42 -12.52 8.31
CA ALA A 54 -29.44 -12.03 6.93
C ALA A 54 -30.55 -12.69 6.09
N LYS A 55 -30.74 -14.01 6.24
CA LYS A 55 -31.88 -14.72 5.61
C LYS A 55 -33.23 -14.22 6.12
N ALA A 56 -33.34 -13.95 7.43
CA ALA A 56 -34.55 -13.43 8.04
C ALA A 56 -34.93 -12.04 7.50
N LYS A 57 -33.94 -11.18 7.20
CA LYS A 57 -34.15 -9.88 6.57
C LYS A 57 -34.73 -10.01 5.15
N VAL A 58 -34.14 -10.84 4.30
CA VAL A 58 -34.67 -11.07 2.93
C VAL A 58 -36.10 -11.62 2.98
N LEU A 59 -36.40 -12.54 3.89
CA LEU A 59 -37.75 -13.10 4.03
C LEU A 59 -38.77 -12.04 4.49
N LYS A 60 -38.35 -11.08 5.33
CA LYS A 60 -39.17 -9.92 5.68
C LYS A 60 -39.47 -9.11 4.41
N ASP A 61 -38.46 -8.78 3.62
CA ASP A 61 -38.62 -7.96 2.41
C ASP A 61 -39.55 -8.66 1.40
N LEU A 62 -39.46 -9.99 1.25
CA LEU A 62 -40.39 -10.77 0.42
C LEU A 62 -41.84 -10.75 0.91
N ILE A 63 -42.08 -10.63 2.23
CA ILE A 63 -43.43 -10.48 2.78
C ILE A 63 -43.98 -9.08 2.52
N VAL A 64 -43.13 -8.05 2.66
CA VAL A 64 -43.51 -6.67 2.32
C VAL A 64 -43.87 -6.59 0.83
N ASP A 65 -43.02 -7.12 -0.05
CA ASP A 65 -43.28 -7.24 -1.50
C ASP A 65 -44.59 -8.00 -1.78
N TRP A 66 -44.86 -9.08 -1.02
CA TRP A 66 -46.11 -9.84 -1.17
C TRP A 66 -47.31 -9.00 -0.75
N CYS A 67 -47.23 -8.24 0.33
CA CYS A 67 -48.29 -7.35 0.79
C CYS A 67 -48.59 -6.25 -0.24
N GLU A 68 -47.56 -5.61 -0.80
CA GLU A 68 -47.71 -4.56 -1.83
C GLU A 68 -48.34 -5.10 -3.12
N ARG A 69 -47.93 -6.29 -3.57
CA ARG A 69 -48.46 -6.90 -4.81
C ARG A 69 -49.90 -7.40 -4.71
N ASN A 70 -50.38 -7.71 -3.50
CA ASN A 70 -51.68 -8.32 -3.27
C ASN A 70 -52.64 -7.42 -2.50
N GLU A 71 -52.36 -6.11 -2.49
CA GLU A 71 -53.14 -5.08 -1.78
C GLU A 71 -54.62 -5.06 -2.21
N GLU A 72 -54.91 -5.36 -3.48
CA GLU A 72 -56.29 -5.38 -4.03
C GLU A 72 -57.09 -6.66 -3.70
N ILE A 73 -56.43 -7.75 -3.30
CA ILE A 73 -57.04 -9.09 -3.17
C ILE A 73 -57.53 -9.35 -1.74
N VAL A 74 -56.96 -8.67 -0.75
CA VAL A 74 -57.25 -8.87 0.67
C VAL A 74 -57.65 -7.52 1.29
N ASP A 75 -58.93 -7.37 1.64
CA ASP A 75 -59.51 -6.12 2.19
C ASP A 75 -58.63 -5.55 3.33
N ILE A 76 -58.08 -4.36 3.09
CA ILE A 76 -56.97 -3.77 3.85
C ILE A 76 -57.37 -3.36 5.28
N SER A 77 -58.67 -3.26 5.57
CA SER A 77 -59.16 -2.81 6.89
C SER A 77 -58.86 -3.78 8.04
N ASP A 78 -58.77 -5.08 7.78
CA ASP A 78 -58.33 -6.09 8.78
C ASP A 78 -56.81 -6.35 8.72
N ASN A 79 -56.12 -5.88 7.67
CA ASN A 79 -54.70 -6.13 7.37
C ASN A 79 -53.72 -5.12 7.96
N SER A 80 -54.20 -4.02 8.55
CA SER A 80 -53.32 -3.07 9.24
C SER A 80 -52.40 -3.82 10.21
N GLY A 81 -52.87 -4.87 10.89
CA GLY A 81 -52.04 -5.70 11.77
C GLY A 81 -50.80 -6.36 11.15
N LEU A 82 -50.86 -6.94 9.93
CA LEU A 82 -49.71 -7.66 9.36
C LEU A 82 -48.68 -6.70 8.77
N VAL A 83 -49.11 -5.73 7.96
CA VAL A 83 -48.24 -4.71 7.36
C VAL A 83 -47.67 -3.81 8.46
N VAL A 84 -48.48 -3.32 9.42
CA VAL A 84 -48.00 -2.57 10.60
C VAL A 84 -47.14 -3.45 11.51
N SER A 85 -47.34 -4.77 11.60
CA SER A 85 -46.41 -5.64 12.34
C SER A 85 -45.11 -5.91 11.58
N ALA A 86 -45.12 -5.84 10.25
CA ALA A 86 -43.94 -5.95 9.40
C ALA A 86 -43.13 -4.64 9.34
N THR A 87 -43.81 -3.49 9.43
CA THR A 87 -43.22 -2.14 9.32
C THR A 87 -43.04 -1.41 10.66
N ASN A 88 -43.98 -1.54 11.62
CA ASN A 88 -44.02 -0.78 12.88
C ASN A 88 -43.81 -1.61 14.17
N ASN A 89 -43.57 -2.93 14.12
CA ASN A 89 -43.08 -3.62 15.33
C ASN A 89 -41.72 -3.02 15.70
N SER A 90 -41.57 -2.53 16.93
CA SER A 90 -40.32 -2.00 17.49
C SER A 90 -39.12 -2.96 17.36
N SER A 91 -39.37 -4.26 17.22
CA SER A 91 -38.36 -5.31 16.98
C SER A 91 -38.05 -5.64 15.51
N MET A 92 -38.81 -5.09 14.56
CA MET A 92 -38.50 -5.14 13.11
C MET A 92 -37.89 -3.83 12.61
N VAL A 93 -38.08 -2.74 13.36
CA VAL A 93 -37.27 -1.51 13.28
C VAL A 93 -35.80 -1.80 13.62
N SER A 94 -35.50 -2.74 14.52
CA SER A 94 -34.12 -3.18 14.78
C SER A 94 -33.48 -4.00 13.65
N LEU A 95 -34.26 -4.42 12.63
CA LEU A 95 -33.75 -5.01 11.37
C LEU A 95 -33.67 -3.97 10.24
N SER A 96 -34.18 -2.75 10.46
CA SER A 96 -33.98 -1.65 9.52
C SER A 96 -32.57 -1.12 9.68
N SER A 97 -31.87 -0.98 8.56
CA SER A 97 -30.47 -0.59 8.59
C SER A 97 -30.37 0.93 8.79
N ALA A 98 -29.57 1.38 9.75
CA ALA A 98 -29.27 2.80 9.99
C ALA A 98 -28.07 3.29 9.16
N ARG A 99 -27.33 2.35 8.56
CA ARG A 99 -26.18 2.53 7.65
C ARG A 99 -26.25 1.43 6.58
N GLY A 100 -25.50 1.54 5.50
CA GLY A 100 -25.43 0.48 4.47
C GLY A 100 -26.56 0.48 3.44
N PHE A 101 -27.20 1.64 3.21
CA PHE A 101 -28.38 1.79 2.34
C PHE A 101 -28.14 1.43 0.87
N ALA A 102 -26.89 1.51 0.41
CA ALA A 102 -26.54 1.27 -0.99
C ALA A 102 -25.75 -0.02 -1.21
N MET A 103 -25.68 -0.91 -0.21
CA MET A 103 -24.88 -2.13 -0.29
C MET A 103 -25.19 -2.97 -1.53
N ASP A 104 -26.46 -3.19 -1.85
CA ASP A 104 -26.88 -4.00 -3.01
C ASP A 104 -26.43 -3.38 -4.35
N LYS A 105 -26.64 -2.06 -4.50
CA LYS A 105 -26.28 -1.31 -5.72
C LYS A 105 -24.77 -1.23 -5.92
N VAL A 106 -24.03 -1.00 -4.84
CA VAL A 106 -22.56 -0.95 -4.85
C VAL A 106 -21.99 -2.34 -5.12
N TRP A 107 -22.49 -3.37 -4.46
CA TRP A 107 -22.04 -4.75 -4.65
C TRP A 107 -22.23 -5.22 -6.08
N ASP A 108 -23.40 -5.01 -6.69
CA ASP A 108 -23.64 -5.46 -8.06
C ASP A 108 -22.73 -4.75 -9.09
N ARG A 109 -22.42 -3.47 -8.86
CA ARG A 109 -21.54 -2.69 -9.76
C ARG A 109 -20.06 -3.04 -9.60
N PHE A 110 -19.60 -3.23 -8.36
CA PHE A 110 -18.17 -3.29 -8.02
C PHE A 110 -17.64 -4.70 -7.73
N ARG A 111 -18.48 -5.71 -7.52
CA ARG A 111 -18.00 -7.09 -7.29
C ARG A 111 -17.06 -7.56 -8.41
N GLY A 112 -15.96 -8.17 -8.02
CA GLY A 112 -15.05 -8.87 -8.92
C GLY A 112 -15.64 -10.20 -9.43
N GLN A 113 -14.82 -10.97 -10.14
CA GLN A 113 -15.13 -12.34 -10.52
C GLN A 113 -14.58 -13.30 -9.46
N TYR A 114 -15.40 -14.24 -9.01
CA TYR A 114 -15.04 -15.21 -7.97
C TYR A 114 -15.49 -16.62 -8.36
N PRO A 115 -14.88 -17.67 -7.81
CA PRO A 115 -15.33 -19.04 -8.03
C PRO A 115 -16.80 -19.23 -7.59
N SER A 116 -17.61 -19.84 -8.47
CA SER A 116 -19.04 -20.10 -8.23
C SER A 116 -19.32 -21.42 -7.51
N THR A 117 -18.29 -22.22 -7.24
CA THR A 117 -18.43 -23.54 -6.59
C THR A 117 -17.43 -23.72 -5.45
N LEU A 118 -17.78 -24.58 -4.48
CA LEU A 118 -16.88 -24.95 -3.38
C LEU A 118 -15.55 -25.53 -3.89
N GLN A 119 -15.61 -26.37 -4.93
CA GLN A 119 -14.44 -26.97 -5.56
C GLN A 119 -13.54 -25.91 -6.21
N GLY A 120 -14.11 -24.85 -6.80
CA GLY A 120 -13.32 -23.73 -7.32
C GLY A 120 -12.62 -22.95 -6.21
N TRP A 121 -13.29 -22.76 -5.06
CA TRP A 121 -12.68 -22.13 -3.89
C TRP A 121 -11.53 -22.94 -3.29
N THR A 122 -11.64 -24.27 -3.22
CA THR A 122 -10.54 -25.12 -2.73
C THR A 122 -9.32 -25.06 -3.65
N LEU A 123 -9.53 -25.11 -4.97
CA LEU A 123 -8.45 -24.92 -5.95
C LEU A 123 -7.82 -23.53 -5.87
N MET A 124 -8.64 -22.48 -5.69
CA MET A 124 -8.14 -21.11 -5.54
C MET A 124 -7.25 -20.96 -4.29
N GLN A 125 -7.66 -21.53 -3.16
CA GLN A 125 -6.85 -21.53 -1.94
C GLN A 125 -5.53 -22.31 -2.11
N ALA A 126 -5.57 -23.45 -2.80
CA ALA A 126 -4.36 -24.20 -3.12
C ALA A 126 -3.42 -23.38 -4.03
N LEU A 127 -3.97 -22.70 -5.05
CA LEU A 127 -3.21 -21.83 -5.94
C LEU A 127 -2.56 -20.65 -5.18
N TYR A 128 -3.27 -20.01 -4.24
CA TYR A 128 -2.68 -18.95 -3.40
C TYR A 128 -1.50 -19.45 -2.55
N ARG A 129 -1.53 -20.71 -2.09
CA ARG A 129 -0.37 -21.31 -1.41
C ARG A 129 0.79 -21.51 -2.36
N THR A 130 0.53 -21.98 -3.59
CA THR A 130 1.56 -22.11 -4.64
C THR A 130 2.17 -20.76 -5.00
N MET A 131 1.36 -19.71 -5.14
CA MET A 131 1.84 -18.34 -5.38
C MET A 131 2.78 -17.87 -4.26
N LYS A 132 2.39 -18.07 -3.00
CA LYS A 132 3.24 -17.72 -1.84
C LYS A 132 4.57 -18.50 -1.83
N SER A 133 4.54 -19.80 -2.11
CA SER A 133 5.77 -20.60 -2.22
C SER A 133 6.66 -20.13 -3.37
N LEU A 134 6.07 -19.67 -4.48
CA LEU A 134 6.82 -19.09 -5.59
C LEU A 134 7.45 -17.74 -5.22
N ASP A 135 6.72 -16.86 -4.53
CA ASP A 135 7.23 -15.58 -4.04
C ASP A 135 8.48 -15.78 -3.15
N GLU A 136 8.47 -16.81 -2.29
CA GLU A 136 9.62 -17.15 -1.45
C GLU A 136 10.81 -17.68 -2.26
N VAL A 137 10.56 -18.56 -3.25
CA VAL A 137 11.63 -19.14 -4.09
C VAL A 137 12.24 -18.10 -5.02
N ALA A 138 11.43 -17.21 -5.60
CA ALA A 138 11.84 -16.20 -6.57
C ALA A 138 12.92 -15.27 -6.01
N LYS A 139 12.86 -14.94 -4.72
CA LYS A 139 13.86 -14.07 -4.06
C LYS A 139 15.29 -14.61 -4.13
N PHE A 140 15.46 -15.93 -4.22
CA PHE A 140 16.77 -16.58 -4.16
C PHE A 140 17.33 -17.03 -5.51
N GLN A 141 16.56 -16.90 -6.59
CA GLN A 141 16.99 -17.35 -7.92
C GLN A 141 17.94 -16.36 -8.59
N SER A 142 18.77 -16.88 -9.50
CA SER A 142 19.71 -16.08 -10.28
C SER A 142 19.02 -15.30 -11.43
N TYR A 143 19.67 -14.26 -11.95
CA TYR A 143 19.15 -13.50 -13.12
C TYR A 143 18.98 -14.35 -14.37
N ASP A 144 19.77 -15.41 -14.52
CA ASP A 144 19.71 -16.28 -15.70
C ASP A 144 18.44 -17.16 -15.67
N GLU A 145 17.88 -17.39 -14.48
CA GLU A 145 16.64 -18.15 -14.25
C GLU A 145 15.38 -17.26 -14.22
N ALA A 146 15.55 -15.94 -14.17
CA ALA A 146 14.46 -14.96 -14.16
C ALA A 146 13.39 -15.15 -15.27
N PRO A 147 13.73 -15.39 -16.56
CA PRO A 147 12.72 -15.59 -17.60
C PRO A 147 11.89 -16.87 -17.37
N MET A 148 12.47 -17.91 -16.77
CA MET A 148 11.76 -19.14 -16.46
C MET A 148 10.72 -18.91 -15.35
N ILE A 149 11.08 -18.14 -14.32
CA ILE A 149 10.18 -17.76 -13.22
C ILE A 149 9.05 -16.87 -13.74
N ALA A 150 9.36 -15.91 -14.62
CA ALA A 150 8.35 -15.06 -15.24
C ALA A 150 7.36 -15.88 -16.10
N ALA A 151 7.84 -16.89 -16.84
CA ALA A 151 6.98 -17.80 -17.59
C ALA A 151 6.09 -18.65 -16.66
N LEU A 152 6.63 -19.10 -15.53
CA LEU A 152 5.86 -19.82 -14.50
C LEU A 152 4.78 -18.92 -13.88
N ALA A 153 5.12 -17.66 -13.57
CA ALA A 153 4.17 -16.65 -13.08
C ALA A 153 3.02 -16.41 -14.09
N GLY A 154 3.34 -16.31 -15.38
CA GLY A 154 2.33 -16.22 -16.45
C GLY A 154 1.44 -17.47 -16.53
N SER A 155 2.02 -18.67 -16.36
CA SER A 155 1.26 -19.92 -16.34
C SER A 155 0.30 -19.99 -15.14
N ILE A 156 0.71 -19.46 -13.99
CA ILE A 156 -0.14 -19.33 -12.79
C ILE A 156 -1.26 -18.31 -13.02
N GLU A 157 -1.00 -17.22 -13.73
CA GLU A 157 -2.03 -16.25 -14.15
C GLU A 157 -3.10 -16.91 -15.04
N ASP A 158 -2.69 -17.75 -15.98
CA ASP A 158 -3.62 -18.49 -16.84
C ASP A 158 -4.44 -19.52 -16.05
N LEU A 159 -3.84 -20.21 -15.08
CA LEU A 159 -4.55 -21.10 -14.16
C LEU A 159 -5.57 -20.31 -13.32
N TYR A 160 -5.20 -19.14 -12.80
CA TYR A 160 -6.10 -18.26 -12.05
C TYR A 160 -7.33 -17.88 -12.88
N LYS A 161 -7.12 -17.40 -14.13
CA LYS A 161 -8.21 -17.06 -15.05
C LYS A 161 -9.08 -18.27 -15.40
N THR A 162 -8.48 -19.46 -15.52
CA THR A 162 -9.20 -20.70 -15.82
C THR A 162 -10.12 -21.12 -14.67
N ILE A 163 -9.64 -21.03 -13.42
CA ILE A 163 -10.45 -21.33 -12.23
C ILE A 163 -11.64 -20.37 -12.12
N LEU A 164 -11.44 -19.08 -12.43
CA LEU A 164 -12.52 -18.09 -12.41
C LEU A 164 -13.60 -18.35 -13.47
N ARG A 165 -13.23 -18.87 -14.65
CA ARG A 165 -14.20 -19.20 -15.72
C ARG A 165 -15.08 -20.39 -15.40
N GLY A 166 -14.62 -21.32 -14.54
CA GLY A 166 -15.38 -22.52 -14.17
C GLY A 166 -15.34 -23.66 -15.20
N ASP A 167 -14.71 -23.45 -16.37
CA ASP A 167 -14.61 -24.44 -17.45
C ASP A 167 -13.34 -25.29 -17.30
N TYR A 168 -13.34 -26.23 -16.35
CA TYR A 168 -12.19 -27.11 -16.13
C TYR A 168 -12.53 -28.47 -15.53
N GLU A 169 -11.63 -29.43 -15.75
CA GLU A 169 -11.63 -30.72 -15.06
C GLU A 169 -10.90 -30.60 -13.72
N TYR A 170 -11.64 -30.77 -12.61
CA TYR A 170 -11.13 -30.56 -11.25
C TYR A 170 -9.84 -31.34 -10.95
N THR A 171 -9.84 -32.64 -11.27
CA THR A 171 -8.72 -33.56 -11.00
C THR A 171 -7.45 -33.19 -11.76
N ALA A 172 -7.60 -32.69 -13.00
CA ALA A 172 -6.47 -32.27 -13.82
C ALA A 172 -5.78 -31.04 -13.20
N ILE A 173 -6.55 -29.99 -12.86
CA ILE A 173 -5.99 -28.77 -12.26
C ILE A 173 -5.41 -29.06 -10.87
N GLU A 174 -6.10 -29.84 -10.05
CA GLU A 174 -5.62 -30.23 -8.72
C GLU A 174 -4.24 -30.91 -8.79
N SER A 175 -4.08 -31.84 -9.74
CA SER A 175 -2.80 -32.54 -9.95
C SER A 175 -1.66 -31.59 -10.38
N ILE A 176 -1.97 -30.60 -11.23
CA ILE A 176 -1.00 -29.58 -11.68
C ILE A 176 -0.58 -28.70 -10.50
N ILE A 177 -1.53 -28.19 -9.72
CA ILE A 177 -1.25 -27.34 -8.56
C ILE A 177 -0.44 -28.11 -7.51
N ALA A 178 -0.81 -29.37 -7.23
CA ALA A 178 -0.10 -30.22 -6.28
C ALA A 178 1.35 -30.48 -6.72
N LYS A 179 1.56 -30.82 -8.00
CA LYS A 179 2.91 -31.05 -8.56
C LYS A 179 3.75 -29.79 -8.54
N SER A 180 3.19 -28.64 -8.92
CA SER A 180 3.88 -27.35 -8.88
C SER A 180 4.28 -26.98 -7.45
N THR A 181 3.38 -27.16 -6.48
CA THR A 181 3.65 -26.87 -5.07
C THR A 181 4.77 -27.75 -4.52
N SER A 182 4.71 -29.07 -4.76
CA SER A 182 5.76 -30.01 -4.34
C SER A 182 7.13 -29.72 -4.97
N THR A 183 7.14 -29.29 -6.23
CA THR A 183 8.37 -28.90 -6.94
C THR A 183 8.98 -27.64 -6.31
N LEU A 184 8.16 -26.63 -6.03
CA LEU A 184 8.60 -25.40 -5.37
C LEU A 184 9.11 -25.63 -3.94
N GLU A 185 8.45 -26.51 -3.19
CA GLU A 185 8.91 -26.90 -1.85
C GLU A 185 10.26 -27.64 -1.90
N SER A 186 10.46 -28.51 -2.90
CA SER A 186 11.74 -29.19 -3.11
C SER A 186 12.85 -28.21 -3.49
N LEU A 187 12.55 -27.22 -4.36
CA LEU A 187 13.47 -26.15 -4.70
C LEU A 187 13.82 -25.30 -3.48
N LYS A 188 12.83 -24.94 -2.65
CA LYS A 188 13.05 -24.19 -1.41
C LYS A 188 14.00 -24.93 -0.45
N GLN A 189 13.87 -26.26 -0.33
CA GLN A 189 14.80 -27.07 0.47
C GLN A 189 16.22 -27.03 -0.11
N ASN A 190 16.37 -27.15 -1.43
CA ASN A 190 17.68 -27.10 -2.08
C ASN A 190 18.34 -25.72 -1.96
N VAL A 191 17.56 -24.63 -2.05
CA VAL A 191 18.05 -23.25 -1.91
C VAL A 191 18.65 -23.00 -0.52
N SER A 192 18.09 -23.61 0.53
CA SER A 192 18.61 -23.46 1.91
C SER A 192 20.02 -24.03 2.13
N LEU A 193 20.55 -24.80 1.17
CA LEU A 193 21.89 -25.40 1.23
C LEU A 193 22.99 -24.51 0.64
N TYR A 194 22.64 -23.40 -0.03
CA TYR A 194 23.60 -22.47 -0.62
C TYR A 194 24.03 -21.41 0.41
N GLN A 195 25.34 -21.24 0.61
CA GLN A 195 25.91 -20.23 1.51
C GLN A 195 25.96 -18.83 0.87
N ASP A 196 26.06 -18.75 -0.47
CA ASP A 196 26.12 -17.50 -1.23
C ASP A 196 24.75 -17.19 -1.87
N LEU A 197 23.77 -16.80 -1.06
CA LEU A 197 22.47 -16.38 -1.58
C LEU A 197 22.58 -14.95 -2.17
N PRO A 198 22.04 -14.69 -3.38
CA PRO A 198 22.05 -13.37 -3.95
C PRO A 198 21.24 -12.41 -3.06
N GLN A 199 21.89 -11.35 -2.56
CA GLN A 199 21.19 -10.25 -1.89
C GLN A 199 20.72 -9.24 -2.94
N ARG A 200 19.42 -9.01 -2.99
CA ARG A 200 18.78 -8.02 -3.88
C ARG A 200 18.79 -6.67 -3.20
N LEU A 201 19.90 -5.95 -3.33
CA LEU A 201 20.05 -4.64 -2.71
C LEU A 201 19.06 -3.60 -3.27
N LEU A 202 18.55 -3.78 -4.50
CA LEU A 202 17.71 -2.80 -5.20
C LEU A 202 16.23 -3.19 -5.33
N SER A 203 15.75 -4.17 -4.56
CA SER A 203 14.37 -4.69 -4.67
C SER A 203 13.30 -3.63 -4.37
N ASP A 204 13.56 -2.74 -3.40
CA ASP A 204 12.68 -1.62 -3.06
C ASP A 204 12.48 -0.67 -4.26
N GLN A 205 13.54 -0.39 -5.02
CA GLN A 205 13.51 0.51 -6.18
C GLN A 205 12.71 -0.09 -7.34
N PHE A 206 12.85 -1.40 -7.59
CA PHE A 206 12.01 -2.10 -8.57
C PHE A 206 10.54 -2.12 -8.14
N THR A 207 10.27 -2.29 -6.85
CA THR A 207 8.90 -2.24 -6.30
C THR A 207 8.26 -0.88 -6.56
N TYR A 208 8.98 0.20 -6.31
CA TYR A 208 8.52 1.56 -6.61
C TYR A 208 8.22 1.79 -8.10
N ILE A 209 9.10 1.32 -9.00
CA ILE A 209 8.86 1.43 -10.45
C ILE A 209 7.57 0.71 -10.82
N CYS A 210 7.31 -0.46 -10.24
CA CYS A 210 6.05 -1.17 -10.43
C CYS A 210 4.86 -0.37 -9.89
N ASP A 211 4.97 0.27 -8.72
CA ASP A 211 3.91 1.12 -8.14
C ASP A 211 3.54 2.29 -9.07
N VAL A 212 4.55 2.95 -9.61
CA VAL A 212 4.37 4.05 -10.57
C VAL A 212 3.74 3.55 -11.88
N LEU A 213 4.25 2.47 -12.47
CA LEU A 213 3.71 1.92 -13.72
C LEU A 213 2.26 1.45 -13.57
N GLU A 214 1.92 0.89 -12.41
CA GLU A 214 0.56 0.47 -12.12
C GLU A 214 -0.38 1.66 -11.91
N SER A 215 0.09 2.73 -11.26
CA SER A 215 -0.68 3.97 -11.09
C SER A 215 -1.03 4.65 -12.42
N THR A 216 -0.17 4.53 -13.43
CA THR A 216 -0.38 5.10 -14.78
C THR A 216 -1.11 4.16 -15.74
N GLY A 217 -1.34 2.91 -15.35
CA GLY A 217 -2.11 1.92 -16.11
C GLY A 217 -1.30 1.01 -17.05
N GLU A 218 0.04 1.02 -16.98
CA GLU A 218 0.93 0.20 -17.82
C GLU A 218 1.07 -1.26 -17.31
N LYS A 219 0.04 -2.08 -17.54
CA LYS A 219 -0.05 -3.45 -16.99
C LYS A 219 0.93 -4.46 -17.61
N SER A 220 1.26 -4.33 -18.90
CA SER A 220 2.00 -5.36 -19.65
C SER A 220 3.46 -5.55 -19.20
N LYS A 221 4.01 -4.57 -18.48
CA LYS A 221 5.40 -4.56 -18.03
C LYS A 221 5.59 -5.05 -16.59
N LEU A 222 4.52 -5.12 -15.79
CA LEU A 222 4.62 -5.44 -14.36
C LEU A 222 5.16 -6.84 -14.07
N LEU A 223 4.78 -7.84 -14.86
CA LEU A 223 5.26 -9.22 -14.70
C LEU A 223 6.76 -9.37 -15.03
N GLN A 224 7.34 -8.46 -15.82
CA GLN A 224 8.77 -8.49 -16.13
C GLN A 224 9.63 -8.16 -14.91
N PHE A 225 9.10 -7.30 -14.02
CA PHE A 225 9.79 -6.88 -12.81
C PHE A 225 9.47 -7.73 -11.59
N TYR A 226 8.56 -8.71 -11.70
CA TYR A 226 8.15 -9.58 -10.59
C TYR A 226 9.36 -10.18 -9.88
N VAL A 227 10.29 -10.78 -10.63
CA VAL A 227 11.49 -11.42 -10.07
C VAL A 227 12.37 -10.41 -9.35
N SER A 228 12.45 -9.16 -9.80
CA SER A 228 13.33 -8.12 -9.25
C SER A 228 12.70 -7.28 -8.14
N SER A 229 11.39 -7.32 -7.99
CA SER A 229 10.61 -6.57 -6.99
C SER A 229 10.26 -7.43 -5.77
N ASP A 230 9.84 -6.79 -4.67
CA ASP A 230 9.31 -7.47 -3.49
C ASP A 230 7.78 -7.69 -3.55
N ARG A 231 7.15 -7.44 -4.71
CA ARG A 231 5.70 -7.60 -4.90
C ARG A 231 5.29 -9.06 -4.91
N SER A 232 4.20 -9.38 -4.22
CA SER A 232 3.60 -10.72 -4.30
C SER A 232 2.96 -10.97 -5.66
N LEU A 233 3.05 -12.21 -6.15
CA LEU A 233 2.38 -12.61 -7.39
C LEU A 233 0.85 -12.44 -7.30
N LYS A 234 0.29 -12.61 -6.10
CA LYS A 234 -1.13 -12.39 -5.84
C LYS A 234 -1.55 -10.95 -6.17
N SER A 235 -0.77 -9.94 -5.77
CA SER A 235 -1.05 -8.53 -6.09
C SER A 235 -0.97 -8.25 -7.59
N LEU A 236 -0.06 -8.91 -8.31
CA LEU A 236 0.15 -8.71 -9.75
C LEU A 236 -0.95 -9.33 -10.62
N ILE A 237 -1.54 -10.45 -10.18
CA ILE A 237 -2.57 -11.17 -10.94
C ILE A 237 -3.99 -10.70 -10.56
N GLY A 238 -4.20 -10.23 -9.33
CA GLY A 238 -5.50 -10.13 -8.66
C GLY A 238 -6.56 -9.18 -9.23
N ALA A 239 -6.32 -8.42 -10.30
CA ALA A 239 -7.33 -7.51 -10.85
C ALA A 239 -7.19 -7.32 -12.38
N THR A 240 -8.15 -7.87 -13.11
CA THR A 240 -8.33 -7.65 -14.56
C THR A 240 -8.95 -6.28 -14.85
N ASP A 241 -9.93 -5.87 -14.03
CA ASP A 241 -10.68 -4.63 -14.15
C ASP A 241 -10.05 -3.52 -13.29
N GLU A 242 -10.04 -2.29 -13.80
CA GLU A 242 -9.32 -1.15 -13.20
C GLU A 242 -9.90 -0.68 -11.86
N TYR A 243 -11.21 -0.84 -11.65
CA TYR A 243 -11.96 -0.36 -10.48
C TYR A 243 -12.79 -1.44 -9.77
N ARG A 244 -12.61 -2.73 -10.11
CA ARG A 244 -13.37 -3.83 -9.51
C ARG A 244 -12.42 -4.83 -8.86
N PRO A 245 -12.49 -5.04 -7.54
CA PRO A 245 -13.39 -4.42 -6.55
C PRO A 245 -13.01 -3.00 -6.10
N TYR A 246 -11.77 -2.59 -6.33
CA TYR A 246 -11.24 -1.26 -5.97
C TYR A 246 -10.03 -0.94 -6.87
N PRO A 247 -9.49 0.30 -6.84
CA PRO A 247 -8.28 0.65 -7.60
C PRO A 247 -7.12 -0.30 -7.30
N ARG A 248 -6.64 -0.99 -8.33
CA ARG A 248 -5.69 -2.10 -8.21
C ARG A 248 -4.42 -1.76 -7.42
N ILE A 249 -3.91 -0.54 -7.57
CA ILE A 249 -2.70 -0.03 -6.89
C ILE A 249 -2.76 -0.20 -5.36
N PHE A 250 -3.95 -0.17 -4.74
CA PHE A 250 -4.07 -0.36 -3.30
C PHE A 250 -3.67 -1.74 -2.81
N SER A 251 -3.88 -2.77 -3.63
CA SER A 251 -3.46 -4.14 -3.28
C SER A 251 -1.94 -4.27 -3.24
N SER A 252 -1.22 -3.46 -4.01
CA SER A 252 0.24 -3.42 -4.02
C SER A 252 0.82 -2.51 -2.94
N LEU A 253 0.18 -1.36 -2.66
CA LEU A 253 0.68 -0.42 -1.64
C LEU A 253 0.54 -0.92 -0.21
N PHE A 254 -0.47 -1.74 0.05
CA PHE A 254 -0.80 -2.23 1.39
C PHE A 254 -0.67 -3.75 1.50
N ASP A 255 0.16 -4.37 0.66
CA ASP A 255 0.38 -5.80 0.76
C ASP A 255 1.01 -6.16 2.12
N THR A 256 0.29 -6.98 2.89
CA THR A 256 0.65 -7.42 4.24
C THR A 256 1.96 -8.19 4.34
N ALA A 257 2.56 -8.59 3.21
CA ALA A 257 3.86 -9.25 3.18
C ALA A 257 5.05 -8.30 3.37
N SER A 258 4.88 -7.01 3.07
CA SER A 258 5.87 -5.96 3.30
C SER A 258 5.40 -5.03 4.41
N ASP A 259 6.08 -5.03 5.56
CA ASP A 259 5.81 -4.12 6.69
C ASP A 259 5.99 -2.62 6.34
N LYS A 260 6.32 -2.28 5.09
CA LYS A 260 6.53 -0.92 4.60
C LYS A 260 5.38 -0.48 3.71
N VAL A 261 4.71 0.59 4.10
CA VAL A 261 3.69 1.28 3.30
C VAL A 261 4.38 2.22 2.32
N GLY A 262 4.42 1.85 1.03
CA GLY A 262 5.14 2.56 -0.04
C GLY A 262 4.54 3.90 -0.51
N VAL A 263 3.66 4.50 0.30
CA VAL A 263 2.93 5.72 -0.11
C VAL A 263 3.86 6.94 -0.12
N ASN A 264 4.81 7.04 0.82
CA ASN A 264 5.73 8.18 0.86
C ASN A 264 6.58 8.27 -0.40
N GLU A 265 7.06 7.11 -0.86
CA GLU A 265 7.92 6.95 -2.01
C GLU A 265 7.25 7.48 -3.28
N LEU A 266 5.95 7.24 -3.48
CA LEU A 266 5.17 7.72 -4.64
C LEU A 266 5.10 9.23 -4.78
N PHE A 267 5.03 9.95 -3.66
CA PHE A 267 4.84 11.40 -3.67
C PHE A 267 6.14 12.18 -3.49
N THR A 268 7.22 11.50 -3.12
CA THR A 268 8.53 12.10 -2.87
C THR A 268 9.58 11.60 -3.86
N SER A 269 10.73 12.25 -3.85
CA SER A 269 11.96 11.85 -4.54
C SER A 269 12.70 10.67 -3.89
N SER A 270 12.15 10.08 -2.83
CA SER A 270 12.87 9.16 -1.95
C SER A 270 13.38 7.91 -2.67
N MET A 271 12.70 7.46 -3.73
CA MET A 271 13.19 6.41 -4.61
C MET A 271 14.51 6.81 -5.27
N VAL A 272 14.61 8.01 -5.83
CA VAL A 272 15.83 8.50 -6.50
C VAL A 272 16.95 8.68 -5.48
N THR A 273 16.67 9.28 -4.32
CA THR A 273 17.70 9.48 -3.29
C THR A 273 18.19 8.16 -2.70
N SER A 274 17.28 7.22 -2.41
CA SER A 274 17.67 5.91 -1.87
C SER A 274 18.44 5.08 -2.90
N ALA A 275 18.07 5.17 -4.18
CA ALA A 275 18.82 4.52 -5.26
C ALA A 275 20.23 5.11 -5.37
N LEU A 276 20.37 6.44 -5.37
CA LEU A 276 21.67 7.12 -5.37
C LEU A 276 22.53 6.73 -4.15
N GLN A 277 21.92 6.61 -2.96
CA GLN A 277 22.63 6.19 -1.76
C GLN A 277 23.18 4.77 -1.87
N ARG A 278 22.35 3.84 -2.36
CA ARG A 278 22.76 2.44 -2.56
C ARG A 278 23.84 2.32 -3.63
N VAL A 279 23.74 3.13 -4.68
CA VAL A 279 24.74 3.25 -5.75
C VAL A 279 26.06 3.83 -5.21
N GLY A 280 26.01 4.82 -4.33
CA GLY A 280 27.19 5.37 -3.67
C GLY A 280 27.85 4.44 -2.65
N ALA A 281 27.09 3.53 -2.04
CA ALA A 281 27.58 2.56 -1.07
C ALA A 281 28.25 1.30 -1.68
N LEU A 282 28.22 1.16 -3.01
CA LEU A 282 28.79 0.00 -3.73
C LEU A 282 30.25 -0.34 -3.42
N PRO A 283 31.16 0.64 -3.21
CA PRO A 283 32.56 0.33 -2.91
C PRO A 283 32.75 -0.48 -1.62
N ASN A 284 31.74 -0.49 -0.74
CA ASN A 284 31.79 -1.17 0.56
C ASN A 284 31.13 -2.57 0.54
N VAL A 285 30.72 -3.09 -0.62
CA VAL A 285 30.00 -4.36 -0.73
C VAL A 285 30.95 -5.54 -0.91
N ALA A 286 30.56 -6.71 -0.37
CA ALA A 286 31.31 -7.95 -0.50
C ALA A 286 31.46 -8.39 -1.97
N VAL A 287 32.67 -8.85 -2.32
CA VAL A 287 33.06 -9.16 -3.70
C VAL A 287 32.19 -10.25 -4.35
N GLY A 288 31.71 -11.23 -3.57
CA GLY A 288 30.83 -12.30 -4.06
C GLY A 288 29.48 -11.80 -4.61
N GLN A 289 29.03 -10.61 -4.18
CA GLN A 289 27.75 -10.02 -4.58
C GLN A 289 27.88 -8.97 -5.68
N TYR A 290 29.11 -8.48 -5.92
CA TYR A 290 29.39 -7.36 -6.81
C TYR A 290 28.86 -7.56 -8.24
N GLN A 291 29.02 -8.77 -8.80
CA GLN A 291 28.55 -9.07 -10.16
C GLN A 291 27.02 -9.05 -10.28
N ASN A 292 26.33 -9.56 -9.27
CA ASN A 292 24.88 -9.56 -9.22
C ASN A 292 24.36 -8.12 -9.10
N ILE A 293 24.99 -7.31 -8.26
CA ILE A 293 24.62 -5.91 -8.03
C ILE A 293 24.90 -5.01 -9.25
N ILE A 294 25.90 -5.31 -10.07
CA ILE A 294 26.09 -4.63 -11.36
C ILE A 294 24.97 -5.00 -12.35
N LYS A 295 24.55 -6.27 -12.39
CA LYS A 295 23.46 -6.74 -13.28
C LYS A 295 22.13 -6.06 -12.94
N ASP A 296 21.59 -6.26 -11.74
CA ASP A 296 21.46 -5.13 -10.83
C ASP A 296 21.02 -3.74 -11.31
N ILE A 297 21.98 -2.85 -11.08
CA ILE A 297 22.06 -1.46 -11.53
C ILE A 297 21.84 -1.32 -13.03
N SER A 298 22.36 -2.24 -13.85
CA SER A 298 22.17 -2.14 -15.29
C SER A 298 20.71 -2.35 -15.69
N LEU A 299 20.04 -3.35 -15.10
CA LEU A 299 18.62 -3.61 -15.30
C LEU A 299 17.79 -2.44 -14.76
N LEU A 300 18.11 -1.94 -13.58
CA LEU A 300 17.45 -0.78 -13.00
C LEU A 300 17.60 0.46 -13.89
N GLY A 301 18.79 0.72 -14.43
CA GLY A 301 19.05 1.83 -15.34
C GLY A 301 18.19 1.77 -16.61
N TYR A 302 18.08 0.60 -17.25
CA TYR A 302 17.17 0.41 -18.39
C TYR A 302 15.70 0.61 -17.99
N SER A 303 15.32 0.10 -16.81
CA SER A 303 13.93 0.17 -16.31
C SER A 303 13.51 1.60 -15.98
N VAL A 304 14.40 2.39 -15.36
CA VAL A 304 14.18 3.81 -15.05
C VAL A 304 14.03 4.64 -16.33
N VAL A 305 14.84 4.35 -17.36
CA VAL A 305 14.73 5.04 -18.66
C VAL A 305 13.39 4.71 -19.33
N ASP A 306 13.01 3.43 -19.37
CA ASP A 306 11.74 3.00 -19.98
C ASP A 306 10.51 3.53 -19.21
N ALA A 307 10.56 3.52 -17.87
CA ALA A 307 9.48 4.02 -17.01
C ALA A 307 9.51 5.55 -16.80
N SER A 308 10.48 6.27 -17.39
CA SER A 308 10.67 7.72 -17.16
C SER A 308 9.43 8.59 -17.41
N PRO A 309 8.58 8.36 -18.43
CA PRO A 309 7.38 9.18 -18.63
C PRO A 309 6.40 9.05 -17.45
N SER A 310 6.27 7.83 -16.91
CA SER A 310 5.39 7.55 -15.77
C SER A 310 5.97 8.09 -14.47
N ILE A 311 7.28 7.99 -14.25
CA ILE A 311 7.97 8.53 -13.05
C ILE A 311 7.86 10.06 -12.97
N LEU A 312 7.94 10.76 -14.09
CA LEU A 312 7.89 12.22 -14.14
C LEU A 312 6.47 12.81 -14.10
N THR A 313 5.45 11.96 -14.20
CA THR A 313 4.06 12.40 -14.11
C THR A 313 3.73 12.79 -12.67
N SER A 314 3.01 13.89 -12.48
CA SER A 314 2.55 14.31 -11.15
C SER A 314 1.58 13.29 -10.57
N GLN A 315 2.03 12.55 -9.55
CA GLN A 315 1.23 11.51 -8.89
C GLN A 315 -0.01 12.09 -8.20
N VAL A 316 0.03 13.34 -7.74
CA VAL A 316 -1.16 14.05 -7.21
C VAL A 316 -2.26 14.11 -8.27
N ASN A 317 -1.93 14.41 -9.53
CA ASN A 317 -2.90 14.46 -10.62
C ASN A 317 -3.39 13.07 -11.03
N VAL A 318 -2.53 12.06 -11.00
CA VAL A 318 -2.89 10.66 -11.29
C VAL A 318 -3.92 10.18 -10.27
N PHE A 319 -3.63 10.30 -8.97
CA PHE A 319 -4.53 9.86 -7.91
C PHE A 319 -5.78 10.74 -7.79
N LYS A 320 -5.72 12.02 -8.17
CA LYS A 320 -6.92 12.87 -8.33
C LYS A 320 -7.84 12.29 -9.41
N LYS A 321 -7.30 11.92 -10.58
CA LYS A 321 -8.08 11.32 -11.67
C LYS A 321 -8.72 10.01 -11.23
N VAL A 322 -7.93 9.13 -10.60
CA VAL A 322 -8.42 7.84 -10.06
C VAL A 322 -9.58 8.05 -9.08
N LEU A 323 -9.47 9.03 -8.16
CA LEU A 323 -10.54 9.36 -7.23
C LEU A 323 -11.80 9.82 -7.96
N LEU A 324 -11.68 10.77 -8.89
CA LEU A 324 -12.83 11.32 -9.61
C LEU A 324 -13.51 10.28 -10.52
N ASP A 325 -12.73 9.43 -11.19
CA ASP A 325 -13.26 8.32 -11.99
C ASP A 325 -13.97 7.29 -11.10
N TRP A 326 -13.44 7.00 -9.91
CA TRP A 326 -14.10 6.11 -8.97
C TRP A 326 -15.40 6.71 -8.39
N VAL A 327 -15.39 8.00 -8.01
CA VAL A 327 -16.57 8.76 -7.58
C VAL A 327 -17.65 8.74 -8.66
N LYS A 328 -17.28 8.99 -9.92
CA LYS A 328 -18.21 8.95 -11.06
C LYS A 328 -18.86 7.57 -11.21
N ASN A 329 -18.08 6.50 -11.08
CA ASN A 329 -18.59 5.14 -11.12
C ASN A 329 -19.56 4.85 -9.97
N VAL A 330 -19.29 5.34 -8.76
CA VAL A 330 -20.20 5.21 -7.61
C VAL A 330 -21.49 6.01 -7.81
N LEU A 331 -21.39 7.28 -8.22
CA LEU A 331 -22.58 8.10 -8.46
C LEU A 331 -23.47 7.48 -9.55
N SER A 332 -22.86 6.91 -10.59
CA SER A 332 -23.59 6.17 -11.63
C SER A 332 -24.33 4.94 -11.08
N SER A 333 -23.78 4.21 -10.11
CA SER A 333 -24.46 3.05 -9.49
C SER A 333 -25.59 3.45 -8.56
N LEU A 334 -25.53 4.66 -7.99
CA LEU A 334 -26.62 5.23 -7.21
C LEU A 334 -27.77 5.78 -8.08
N GLY A 335 -27.60 5.81 -9.40
CA GLY A 335 -28.57 6.38 -10.34
C GLY A 335 -28.45 7.90 -10.51
N ILE A 336 -27.34 8.48 -10.04
CA ILE A 336 -27.05 9.92 -10.17
C ILE A 336 -26.25 10.10 -11.45
N VAL A 337 -26.93 10.57 -12.50
CA VAL A 337 -26.35 10.83 -13.83
C VAL A 337 -26.29 12.35 -14.04
N GLU A 338 -25.43 13.04 -13.29
CA GLU A 338 -25.08 14.43 -13.59
C GLU A 338 -23.60 14.53 -13.93
N GLU A 339 -23.28 15.41 -14.88
CA GLU A 339 -21.89 15.82 -15.15
C GLU A 339 -21.33 16.44 -13.87
N LEU A 340 -20.18 15.93 -13.39
CA LEU A 340 -19.45 16.47 -12.24
C LEU A 340 -18.88 17.86 -12.57
N ASP A 341 -19.73 18.85 -12.78
CA ASP A 341 -19.31 20.24 -12.87
C ASP A 341 -19.30 20.86 -11.47
N SER A 342 -18.10 21.34 -11.09
CA SER A 342 -17.69 21.88 -9.79
C SER A 342 -18.53 23.01 -9.16
N LYS A 343 -19.72 23.34 -9.70
CA LYS A 343 -20.55 24.46 -9.25
C LYS A 343 -22.06 24.20 -9.24
N SER A 344 -22.56 23.06 -9.71
CA SER A 344 -23.97 22.71 -9.54
C SER A 344 -24.17 22.08 -8.16
N SER A 345 -24.93 22.77 -7.30
CA SER A 345 -25.66 22.10 -6.24
C SER A 345 -26.39 20.92 -6.87
N PHE A 346 -26.07 19.68 -6.47
CA PHE A 346 -26.86 18.50 -6.82
C PHE A 346 -28.31 18.85 -6.52
N GLY A 347 -29.08 19.15 -7.57
CA GLY A 347 -30.48 19.49 -7.45
C GLY A 347 -31.17 18.26 -6.89
N ALA A 348 -32.05 18.45 -5.90
CA ALA A 348 -32.79 17.40 -5.21
C ALA A 348 -33.09 16.23 -6.17
N SER A 349 -32.29 15.18 -6.08
CA SER A 349 -32.34 14.07 -7.02
C SER A 349 -33.64 13.32 -6.73
N HIS A 350 -34.66 13.59 -7.54
CA HIS A 350 -35.96 12.95 -7.44
C HIS A 350 -35.76 11.43 -7.53
N GLY A 351 -35.88 10.73 -6.40
CA GLY A 351 -35.76 9.27 -6.31
C GLY A 351 -34.65 8.72 -5.42
N LEU A 352 -33.78 9.56 -4.84
CA LEU A 352 -32.83 9.09 -3.81
C LEU A 352 -33.47 9.05 -2.42
N GLU A 353 -33.16 8.00 -1.66
CA GLU A 353 -33.48 7.96 -0.23
C GLU A 353 -32.81 9.14 0.49
N SER A 354 -33.56 9.80 1.39
CA SER A 354 -33.08 10.99 2.12
C SER A 354 -31.74 10.76 2.82
N GLN A 355 -31.51 9.54 3.31
CA GLN A 355 -30.28 9.17 4.02
C GLN A 355 -29.06 9.05 3.09
N VAL A 356 -29.24 8.55 1.87
CA VAL A 356 -28.17 8.50 0.86
C VAL A 356 -27.81 9.91 0.40
N HIS A 357 -28.82 10.77 0.20
CA HIS A 357 -28.62 12.17 -0.14
C HIS A 357 -27.81 12.92 0.94
N ASP A 358 -28.09 12.67 2.23
CA ASP A 358 -27.34 13.28 3.33
C ASP A 358 -25.86 12.90 3.32
N VAL A 359 -25.53 11.63 3.03
CA VAL A 359 -24.12 11.17 2.96
C VAL A 359 -23.41 11.78 1.75
N VAL A 360 -24.08 11.82 0.59
CA VAL A 360 -23.54 12.42 -0.63
C VAL A 360 -23.23 13.91 -0.40
N THR A 361 -24.16 14.65 0.18
CA THR A 361 -24.01 16.09 0.40
C THR A 361 -22.99 16.44 1.48
N LYS A 362 -22.94 15.68 2.58
CA LYS A 362 -22.02 15.95 3.70
C LYS A 362 -20.58 15.51 3.44
N PHE A 363 -20.36 14.46 2.64
CA PHE A 363 -19.02 13.88 2.50
C PHE A 363 -18.52 13.78 1.05
N ILE A 364 -19.34 13.33 0.10
CA ILE A 364 -18.88 13.13 -1.29
C ILE A 364 -18.68 14.46 -2.01
N ILE A 365 -19.60 15.43 -1.86
CA ILE A 365 -19.45 16.76 -2.48
C ILE A 365 -18.20 17.49 -1.95
N PRO A 366 -17.96 17.58 -0.63
CA PRO A 366 -16.71 18.13 -0.11
C PRO A 366 -15.46 17.40 -0.62
N ALA A 367 -15.49 16.07 -0.76
CA ALA A 367 -14.37 15.31 -1.33
C ALA A 367 -14.05 15.76 -2.76
N ILE A 368 -15.05 15.96 -3.62
CA ILE A 368 -14.86 16.45 -4.99
C ILE A 368 -14.24 17.85 -4.99
N ASN A 369 -14.71 18.75 -4.11
CA ASN A 369 -14.19 20.11 -4.00
C ASN A 369 -12.72 20.12 -3.55
N LEU A 370 -12.39 19.35 -2.52
CA LEU A 370 -11.01 19.23 -2.01
C LEU A 370 -10.06 18.59 -3.02
N ALA A 371 -10.54 17.62 -3.81
CA ALA A 371 -9.76 17.01 -4.88
C ALA A 371 -9.37 18.02 -5.97
N ASN A 372 -10.12 19.13 -6.12
CA ASN A 372 -9.84 20.16 -7.11
C ASN A 372 -8.75 21.15 -6.72
N GLU A 373 -8.39 21.23 -5.43
CA GLU A 373 -7.40 22.19 -4.90
C GLU A 373 -5.93 21.82 -5.21
N SER A 374 -5.68 20.67 -5.87
CA SER A 374 -4.38 20.23 -6.42
C SER A 374 -3.21 20.14 -5.42
N THR A 375 -3.46 20.09 -4.11
CA THR A 375 -2.43 19.85 -3.09
C THR A 375 -2.48 18.40 -2.59
N ALA A 376 -1.36 17.91 -2.08
CA ALA A 376 -1.28 16.59 -1.46
C ALA A 376 -2.25 16.48 -0.28
N THR A 377 -2.25 17.44 0.65
CA THR A 377 -3.14 17.47 1.81
C THR A 377 -4.61 17.55 1.44
N SER A 378 -4.98 18.40 0.47
CA SER A 378 -6.38 18.50 0.02
C SER A 378 -6.83 17.19 -0.65
N LEU A 379 -5.96 16.56 -1.44
CA LEU A 379 -6.22 15.24 -2.02
C LEU A 379 -6.34 14.16 -0.94
N GLY A 380 -5.46 14.15 0.07
CA GLY A 380 -5.51 13.22 1.19
C GLY A 380 -6.82 13.33 1.98
N LYS A 381 -7.25 14.56 2.27
CA LYS A 381 -8.58 14.83 2.86
C LYS A 381 -9.70 14.34 1.95
N ALA A 382 -9.65 14.62 0.64
CA ALA A 382 -10.66 14.15 -0.31
C ALA A 382 -10.82 12.61 -0.29
N TRP A 383 -9.72 11.87 -0.26
CA TRP A 383 -9.72 10.41 -0.11
C TRP A 383 -10.36 9.94 1.20
N ILE A 384 -10.06 10.61 2.33
CA ILE A 384 -10.65 10.28 3.64
C ILE A 384 -12.16 10.49 3.63
N PHE A 385 -12.63 11.65 3.17
CA PHE A 385 -14.06 11.97 3.09
C PHE A 385 -14.81 10.99 2.18
N PHE A 386 -14.24 10.67 1.01
CA PHE A 386 -14.83 9.70 0.08
C PHE A 386 -14.89 8.29 0.67
N SER A 387 -13.78 7.77 1.19
CA SER A 387 -13.72 6.43 1.77
C SER A 387 -14.68 6.29 2.96
N TYR A 388 -14.75 7.29 3.84
CA TYR A 388 -15.68 7.29 4.95
C TYR A 388 -17.15 7.27 4.48
N ALA A 389 -17.49 8.09 3.48
CA ALA A 389 -18.82 8.08 2.86
C ALA A 389 -19.18 6.70 2.31
N MET A 390 -18.23 6.03 1.65
CA MET A 390 -18.43 4.70 1.09
C MET A 390 -18.63 3.65 2.18
N THR A 391 -17.87 3.71 3.28
CA THR A 391 -18.11 2.84 4.44
C THR A 391 -19.53 3.03 4.99
N LEU A 392 -20.03 4.27 5.10
CA LEU A 392 -21.40 4.54 5.56
C LEU A 392 -22.49 4.03 4.60
N LEU A 393 -22.26 4.13 3.29
CA LEU A 393 -23.21 3.67 2.27
C LEU A 393 -23.19 2.15 2.07
N TYR A 394 -22.04 1.50 2.31
CA TYR A 394 -21.84 0.08 2.03
C TYR A 394 -22.03 -0.82 3.26
N VAL A 395 -21.56 -0.42 4.45
CA VAL A 395 -21.56 -1.28 5.64
C VAL A 395 -22.88 -1.14 6.41
N PRO A 396 -23.71 -2.20 6.50
CA PRO A 396 -24.93 -2.15 7.27
C PRO A 396 -24.68 -2.45 8.75
N ASN A 397 -25.46 -1.81 9.62
CA ASN A 397 -25.51 -2.09 11.06
C ASN A 397 -26.22 -3.42 11.40
N THR A 398 -26.89 -4.02 10.42
CA THR A 398 -27.58 -5.31 10.55
C THR A 398 -27.12 -6.23 9.41
N PRO A 399 -26.91 -7.53 9.63
CA PRO A 399 -26.48 -8.45 8.58
C PRO A 399 -27.34 -8.36 7.32
N ASN A 400 -26.71 -8.05 6.18
CA ASN A 400 -27.36 -7.96 4.87
C ASN A 400 -26.42 -8.47 3.79
N ASP A 401 -26.72 -9.61 3.17
CA ASP A 401 -25.94 -10.14 2.06
C ASP A 401 -26.79 -10.16 0.78
N PRO A 402 -26.45 -9.33 -0.22
CA PRO A 402 -27.16 -9.32 -1.50
C PRO A 402 -27.25 -10.71 -2.16
N ALA A 403 -26.22 -11.55 -2.00
CA ALA A 403 -26.19 -12.88 -2.61
C ALA A 403 -27.21 -13.85 -1.99
N ILE A 404 -27.54 -13.69 -0.69
CA ILE A 404 -28.51 -14.55 0.00
C ILE A 404 -29.90 -14.42 -0.63
N LYS A 405 -30.24 -13.25 -1.19
CA LYS A 405 -31.49 -13.04 -1.91
C LYS A 405 -31.65 -14.00 -3.09
N GLU A 406 -30.61 -14.12 -3.92
CA GLU A 406 -30.59 -15.04 -5.07
C GLU A 406 -30.81 -16.51 -4.61
N TYR A 407 -30.17 -16.90 -3.51
CA TYR A 407 -30.33 -18.25 -2.94
C TYR A 407 -31.73 -18.53 -2.41
N ILE A 408 -32.36 -17.54 -1.74
CA ILE A 408 -33.71 -17.68 -1.21
C ILE A 408 -34.73 -17.79 -2.35
N GLU A 409 -34.60 -16.95 -3.38
CA GLU A 409 -35.47 -17.02 -4.57
C GLU A 409 -35.34 -18.37 -5.28
N TRP A 410 -34.10 -18.86 -5.45
CA TRP A 410 -33.84 -20.18 -6.04
C TRP A 410 -34.41 -21.31 -5.18
N LYS A 411 -34.29 -21.22 -3.84
CA LYS A 411 -34.83 -22.21 -2.91
C LYS A 411 -36.37 -22.22 -2.91
N LEU A 412 -37.01 -21.05 -2.96
CA LEU A 412 -38.46 -20.93 -3.09
C LEU A 412 -38.95 -21.57 -4.39
N TYR A 413 -38.30 -21.27 -5.51
CA TYR A 413 -38.60 -21.90 -6.81
C TYR A 413 -38.45 -23.43 -6.77
N THR A 414 -37.34 -23.92 -6.20
CA THR A 414 -37.06 -25.36 -6.09
C THR A 414 -38.09 -26.06 -5.20
N ASN A 415 -38.40 -25.48 -4.04
CA ASN A 415 -39.39 -26.01 -3.11
C ASN A 415 -40.78 -26.05 -3.74
N HIS A 416 -41.16 -25.00 -4.46
CA HIS A 416 -42.45 -24.96 -5.15
C HIS A 416 -42.53 -26.03 -6.24
N ASN A 417 -41.49 -26.18 -7.07
CA ASN A 417 -41.46 -27.24 -8.09
C ASN A 417 -41.53 -28.64 -7.48
N GLN A 418 -40.79 -28.89 -6.40
CA GLN A 418 -40.87 -30.16 -5.67
C GLN A 418 -42.26 -30.40 -5.08
N PHE A 419 -42.92 -29.36 -4.56
CA PHE A 419 -44.28 -29.45 -4.05
C PHE A 419 -45.27 -29.80 -5.16
N VAL A 420 -45.20 -29.14 -6.31
CA VAL A 420 -46.08 -29.43 -7.47
C VAL A 420 -45.87 -30.86 -7.98
N ILE A 421 -44.61 -31.32 -8.08
CA ILE A 421 -44.31 -32.70 -8.47
C ILE A 421 -44.90 -33.72 -7.48
N LYS A 422 -44.74 -33.48 -6.17
CA LYS A 422 -45.31 -34.34 -5.12
C LYS A 422 -46.83 -34.34 -5.12
N LEU A 423 -47.44 -33.17 -5.33
CA LEU A 423 -48.89 -33.04 -5.40
C LEU A 423 -49.45 -33.80 -6.60
N LEU A 424 -48.81 -33.68 -7.77
CA LEU A 424 -49.18 -34.41 -8.98
C LEU A 424 -49.03 -35.92 -8.79
N ALA A 425 -47.92 -36.39 -8.21
CA ALA A 425 -47.73 -37.80 -7.87
C ALA A 425 -48.79 -38.33 -6.89
N SER A 426 -49.16 -37.54 -5.88
CA SER A 426 -50.18 -37.90 -4.90
C SER A 426 -51.57 -38.05 -5.55
N TRP A 427 -51.91 -37.15 -6.47
CA TRP A 427 -53.17 -37.23 -7.22
C TRP A 427 -53.19 -38.36 -8.24
N GLN A 428 -52.06 -38.70 -8.84
CA GLN A 428 -51.93 -39.88 -9.69
C GLN A 428 -52.20 -41.17 -8.89
N SER A 429 -51.63 -41.31 -7.68
CA SER A 429 -51.93 -42.45 -6.82
C SER A 429 -53.40 -42.49 -6.38
N ALA A 430 -54.03 -41.34 -6.12
CA ALA A 430 -55.46 -41.27 -5.82
C ALA A 430 -56.32 -41.67 -7.03
N ARG A 431 -55.93 -41.25 -8.24
CA ARG A 431 -56.58 -41.63 -9.49
C ARG A 431 -56.60 -43.14 -9.68
N GLU A 432 -55.45 -43.81 -9.49
CA GLU A 432 -55.31 -45.26 -9.66
C GLU A 432 -56.33 -46.06 -8.83
N VAL A 433 -56.73 -45.53 -7.66
CA VAL A 433 -57.71 -46.16 -6.77
C VAL A 433 -59.15 -45.79 -7.13
N ILE A 434 -59.41 -44.53 -7.49
CA ILE A 434 -60.77 -43.98 -7.57
C ILE A 434 -61.33 -44.00 -9.00
N SER A 435 -60.48 -43.80 -10.02
CA SER A 435 -60.92 -43.49 -11.40
C SER A 435 -60.20 -44.31 -12.48
N GLY A 436 -59.23 -45.15 -12.12
CA GLY A 436 -58.50 -46.02 -13.05
C GLY A 436 -57.32 -45.32 -13.74
N ASP A 437 -57.11 -45.57 -15.03
CA ASP A 437 -55.92 -45.11 -15.76
C ASP A 437 -56.10 -43.74 -16.46
N GLU A 438 -57.32 -43.24 -16.60
CA GLU A 438 -57.60 -41.98 -17.31
C GLU A 438 -57.28 -40.74 -16.47
N GLN A 439 -56.44 -39.86 -17.03
CA GLN A 439 -55.97 -38.65 -16.34
C GLN A 439 -57.11 -37.77 -15.83
N LEU A 440 -57.05 -37.38 -14.55
CA LEU A 440 -58.03 -36.46 -13.97
C LEU A 440 -57.85 -35.04 -14.54
N PHE A 441 -58.95 -34.29 -14.69
CA PHE A 441 -58.92 -32.86 -15.03
C PHE A 441 -58.03 -32.02 -14.10
N LEU A 442 -57.93 -32.44 -12.84
CA LEU A 442 -57.10 -31.78 -11.85
C LEU A 442 -55.59 -31.94 -12.17
N GLU A 443 -55.18 -33.09 -12.72
CA GLU A 443 -53.80 -33.31 -13.16
C GLU A 443 -53.44 -32.43 -14.37
N THR A 444 -54.36 -32.27 -15.33
CA THR A 444 -54.15 -31.38 -16.48
C THR A 444 -54.10 -29.90 -16.09
N THR A 445 -54.67 -29.54 -14.93
CA THR A 445 -54.61 -28.17 -14.38
C THR A 445 -53.35 -27.93 -13.54
N ILE A 446 -52.81 -28.94 -12.86
CA ILE A 446 -51.60 -28.84 -12.03
C ILE A 446 -50.32 -28.88 -12.86
N GLN A 447 -50.29 -29.70 -13.91
CA GLN A 447 -49.10 -29.93 -14.72
C GLN A 447 -48.51 -28.66 -15.38
N PRO A 448 -49.33 -27.70 -15.87
CA PRO A 448 -48.84 -26.41 -16.35
C PRO A 448 -48.28 -25.50 -15.25
N LEU A 449 -48.70 -25.64 -13.99
CA LEU A 449 -48.21 -24.79 -12.88
C LEU A 449 -46.71 -24.97 -12.61
N ALA A 450 -46.20 -26.19 -12.77
CA ALA A 450 -44.75 -26.46 -12.69
C ALA A 450 -43.96 -25.79 -13.83
N SER A 451 -44.60 -25.55 -14.97
CA SER A 451 -43.98 -25.00 -16.18
C SER A 451 -44.13 -23.48 -16.31
N ALA A 452 -45.10 -22.90 -15.59
CA ALA A 452 -45.46 -21.48 -15.66
C ALA A 452 -44.60 -20.57 -14.79
N LEU A 453 -43.81 -21.12 -13.85
CA LEU A 453 -42.91 -20.32 -13.03
C LEU A 453 -41.69 -19.90 -13.82
N LYS A 454 -41.41 -18.60 -13.79
CA LYS A 454 -40.17 -18.04 -14.32
C LYS A 454 -39.00 -18.65 -13.54
N VAL A 455 -38.13 -19.38 -14.24
CA VAL A 455 -36.89 -19.92 -13.66
C VAL A 455 -36.04 -18.74 -13.19
N PRO A 456 -35.73 -18.61 -11.88
CA PRO A 456 -34.82 -17.58 -11.40
C PRO A 456 -33.42 -17.82 -11.96
N GLU A 457 -32.60 -16.77 -12.03
CA GLU A 457 -31.19 -16.93 -12.39
C GLU A 457 -30.52 -17.81 -11.32
N ARG A 458 -29.62 -18.70 -11.75
CA ARG A 458 -28.83 -19.49 -10.78
C ARG A 458 -27.97 -18.53 -9.95
N PRO A 459 -27.81 -18.78 -8.63
CA PRO A 459 -26.96 -17.96 -7.79
C PRO A 459 -25.58 -17.80 -8.41
N LYS A 460 -25.15 -16.54 -8.59
CA LYS A 460 -23.90 -16.22 -9.29
C LYS A 460 -22.67 -16.41 -8.40
N VAL A 461 -22.87 -16.29 -7.09
CA VAL A 461 -21.83 -16.36 -6.07
C VAL A 461 -22.07 -17.57 -5.18
N TYR A 462 -21.01 -18.28 -4.83
CA TYR A 462 -21.10 -19.41 -3.90
C TYR A 462 -21.28 -18.94 -2.45
N ARG A 463 -22.25 -19.52 -1.74
CA ARG A 463 -22.44 -19.37 -0.29
C ARG A 463 -22.59 -20.72 0.39
N SER A 464 -21.97 -20.87 1.57
CA SER A 464 -22.21 -22.01 2.46
C SER A 464 -23.54 -21.84 3.20
N GLU A 465 -24.01 -22.90 3.86
CA GLU A 465 -25.24 -22.83 4.66
C GLU A 465 -25.05 -22.14 6.02
N GLU A 466 -23.80 -21.83 6.39
CA GLU A 466 -23.41 -21.23 7.66
C GLU A 466 -23.96 -19.80 7.80
N SER A 467 -24.04 -19.30 9.04
CA SER A 467 -24.47 -17.93 9.28
C SER A 467 -23.36 -16.94 8.94
N ILE A 468 -23.73 -15.87 8.23
CA ILE A 468 -22.83 -14.76 7.88
C ILE A 468 -22.72 -13.71 9.00
N ASP A 469 -23.55 -13.83 10.05
CA ASP A 469 -23.73 -12.79 11.07
C ASP A 469 -22.41 -12.39 11.76
N ALA A 470 -21.50 -13.35 11.99
CA ALA A 470 -20.19 -13.12 12.59
C ALA A 470 -19.31 -12.13 11.79
N ILE A 471 -19.42 -12.14 10.46
CA ILE A 471 -18.66 -11.21 9.59
C ILE A 471 -19.15 -9.77 9.82
N PHE A 472 -20.47 -9.58 9.89
CA PHE A 472 -21.05 -8.27 10.12
C PHE A 472 -20.81 -7.76 11.55
N GLU A 473 -20.70 -8.65 12.54
CA GLU A 473 -20.24 -8.26 13.88
C GLU A 473 -18.80 -7.74 13.84
N GLU A 474 -17.91 -8.39 13.07
CA GLU A 474 -16.54 -7.90 12.91
C GLU A 474 -16.49 -6.55 12.17
N TRP A 475 -17.32 -6.39 11.13
CA TRP A 475 -17.45 -5.13 10.39
C TRP A 475 -17.93 -3.98 11.29
N ASN A 476 -18.96 -4.22 12.11
CA ASN A 476 -19.47 -3.20 13.03
C ASN A 476 -18.44 -2.88 14.12
N ALA A 477 -17.73 -3.89 14.63
CA ALA A 477 -16.68 -3.68 15.63
C ALA A 477 -15.55 -2.76 15.12
N ILE A 478 -15.11 -2.90 13.87
CA ILE A 478 -14.08 -1.99 13.31
C ILE A 478 -14.64 -0.59 13.07
N VAL A 479 -15.89 -0.49 12.58
CA VAL A 479 -16.55 0.79 12.32
C VAL A 479 -16.73 1.59 13.61
N GLU A 480 -17.15 0.93 14.69
CA GLU A 480 -17.39 1.58 15.99
C GLU A 480 -16.10 1.88 16.75
N SER A 481 -15.06 1.05 16.62
CA SER A 481 -13.82 1.22 17.40
C SER A 481 -12.78 2.13 16.74
N SER A 482 -12.62 2.05 15.41
CA SER A 482 -11.49 2.68 14.70
C SER A 482 -11.94 3.68 13.62
N LEU A 483 -13.18 3.58 13.13
CA LEU A 483 -13.71 4.45 12.07
C LEU A 483 -14.81 5.39 12.59
N ASP A 484 -14.86 5.65 13.90
CA ASP A 484 -15.78 6.64 14.43
C ASP A 484 -15.42 8.03 13.91
N LEU A 485 -16.44 8.85 13.61
CA LEU A 485 -16.25 10.17 13.02
C LEU A 485 -15.37 11.05 13.90
N ASN A 486 -15.59 11.02 15.23
CA ASN A 486 -14.81 11.82 16.17
C ASN A 486 -13.33 11.41 16.16
N THR A 487 -13.06 10.10 16.04
CA THR A 487 -11.67 9.60 15.96
C THR A 487 -10.97 10.10 14.70
N ILE A 488 -11.65 10.08 13.56
CA ILE A 488 -11.09 10.56 12.29
C ILE A 488 -10.92 12.09 12.31
N GLU A 489 -11.88 12.84 12.85
CA GLU A 489 -11.79 14.30 12.99
C GLU A 489 -10.67 14.71 13.95
N ASP A 490 -10.54 14.05 15.10
CA ASP A 490 -9.46 14.28 16.06
C ASP A 490 -8.08 14.00 15.45
N LEU A 491 -7.95 12.93 14.67
CA LEU A 491 -6.74 12.62 13.93
C LEU A 491 -6.43 13.67 12.87
N LEU A 492 -7.43 14.06 12.07
CA LEU A 492 -7.27 15.09 11.04
C LEU A 492 -6.90 16.45 11.64
N HIS A 493 -7.50 16.82 12.76
CA HIS A 493 -7.17 18.05 13.48
C HIS A 493 -5.76 17.99 14.08
N GLY A 494 -5.39 16.86 14.68
CA GLY A 494 -4.04 16.62 15.20
C GLY A 494 -2.97 16.67 14.11
N LEU A 495 -3.28 16.19 12.91
CA LEU A 495 -2.39 16.22 11.75
C LEU A 495 -2.40 17.57 11.03
N SER A 496 -3.50 18.34 11.02
CA SER A 496 -3.61 19.60 10.25
C SER A 496 -3.23 20.85 11.05
N SER A 497 -3.06 20.77 12.38
CA SER A 497 -2.82 21.94 13.23
C SER A 497 -1.42 22.51 13.02
N ASN A 498 -1.34 23.52 12.14
CA ASN A 498 -0.09 23.96 11.53
C ASN A 498 0.77 24.94 12.36
N ASN A 499 0.45 25.30 13.61
CA ASN A 499 1.27 26.25 14.39
C ASN A 499 1.06 26.09 15.91
N ASN A 500 2.16 26.06 16.67
CA ASN A 500 2.26 26.33 18.12
C ASN A 500 1.87 25.24 19.15
N LYS A 501 1.84 23.96 18.80
CA LYS A 501 1.77 22.88 19.81
C LYS A 501 3.11 22.15 19.90
N SER A 502 3.59 21.94 21.13
CA SER A 502 4.81 21.21 21.46
C SER A 502 4.88 19.84 20.78
N ASP A 503 6.08 19.37 20.42
CA ASP A 503 6.36 18.07 19.76
C ASP A 503 5.62 16.85 20.38
N GLY A 504 5.21 16.94 21.65
CA GLY A 504 4.37 15.94 22.34
C GLY A 504 2.97 15.70 21.72
N ASP A 505 2.30 16.73 21.21
CA ASP A 505 0.94 16.59 20.65
C ASP A 505 0.96 15.97 19.23
N ARG A 506 2.07 16.13 18.52
CA ARG A 506 2.24 15.62 17.15
C ARG A 506 2.75 14.17 17.14
N SER A 507 3.69 13.85 18.01
CA SER A 507 4.13 12.46 18.22
C SER A 507 2.98 11.57 18.67
N THR A 508 2.04 12.09 19.48
CA THR A 508 0.83 11.38 19.85
C THR A 508 -0.15 11.20 18.68
N ALA A 509 -0.32 12.19 17.80
CA ALA A 509 -1.13 12.05 16.57
C ALA A 509 -0.53 11.01 15.60
N SER A 510 0.78 11.03 15.37
CA SER A 510 1.48 10.02 14.55
C SER A 510 1.39 8.62 15.15
N SER A 511 1.47 8.49 16.48
CA SER A 511 1.30 7.20 17.15
C SER A 511 -0.13 6.66 17.03
N LYS A 512 -1.13 7.54 17.16
CA LYS A 512 -2.54 7.16 16.94
C LYS A 512 -2.79 6.73 15.49
N LEU A 513 -2.19 7.42 14.51
CA LEU A 513 -2.25 7.03 13.11
C LEU A 513 -1.67 5.63 12.90
N ALA A 514 -0.45 5.36 13.39
CA ALA A 514 0.18 4.04 13.27
C ALA A 514 -0.65 2.93 13.93
N LEU A 515 -1.28 3.21 15.08
CA LEU A 515 -2.19 2.29 15.75
C LEU A 515 -3.42 1.97 14.90
N MET A 516 -4.04 2.99 14.30
CA MET A 516 -5.20 2.80 13.43
C MET A 516 -4.86 2.02 12.16
N GLN A 517 -3.73 2.33 11.53
CA GLN A 517 -3.23 1.58 10.36
C GLN A 517 -3.00 0.10 10.70
N ASN A 518 -2.37 -0.19 11.84
CA ASN A 518 -2.16 -1.55 12.31
C ASN A 518 -3.49 -2.29 12.58
N ASN A 519 -4.47 -1.60 13.19
CA ASN A 519 -5.80 -2.18 13.41
C ASN A 519 -6.51 -2.53 12.10
N ILE A 520 -6.45 -1.63 11.11
CA ILE A 520 -6.99 -1.88 9.76
C ILE A 520 -6.26 -3.07 9.11
N SER A 521 -4.93 -3.09 9.08
CA SER A 521 -4.17 -4.21 8.48
C SER A 521 -4.47 -5.55 9.14
N LYS A 522 -4.60 -5.59 10.47
CA LYS A 522 -5.00 -6.80 11.21
C LYS A 522 -6.43 -7.23 10.87
N PHE A 523 -7.37 -6.30 10.79
CA PHE A 523 -8.74 -6.57 10.39
C PHE A 523 -8.81 -7.15 8.97
N VAL A 524 -8.13 -6.53 8.01
CA VAL A 524 -8.03 -7.01 6.62
C VAL A 524 -7.43 -8.43 6.57
N SER A 525 -6.37 -8.68 7.32
CA SER A 525 -5.74 -10.00 7.41
C SER A 525 -6.70 -11.07 7.95
N ARG A 526 -7.46 -10.75 9.02
CA ARG A 526 -8.47 -11.66 9.58
C ARG A 526 -9.60 -11.95 8.60
N LEU A 527 -10.12 -10.95 7.90
CA LEU A 527 -11.16 -11.14 6.88
C LEU A 527 -10.69 -12.09 5.77
N ASN A 528 -9.48 -11.85 5.26
CA ASN A 528 -8.89 -12.67 4.18
C ASN A 528 -8.61 -14.12 4.59
N GLN A 529 -8.27 -14.36 5.87
CA GLN A 529 -7.95 -15.70 6.37
C GLN A 529 -9.18 -16.48 6.81
N ASN A 530 -10.09 -15.83 7.56
CA ASN A 530 -11.22 -16.49 8.20
C ASN A 530 -12.43 -16.62 7.27
N TYR A 531 -12.61 -15.66 6.35
CA TYR A 531 -13.80 -15.56 5.51
C TYR A 531 -13.50 -15.45 4.00
N PRO A 532 -12.66 -16.33 3.42
CA PRO A 532 -12.24 -16.22 2.02
C PRO A 532 -13.40 -16.37 1.02
N MET A 533 -14.43 -17.16 1.35
CA MET A 533 -15.61 -17.38 0.47
C MET A 533 -16.51 -16.15 0.33
N TYR A 534 -16.30 -15.13 1.17
CA TYR A 534 -17.05 -13.88 1.17
C TYR A 534 -16.20 -12.71 0.62
N ALA A 535 -15.17 -13.01 -0.17
CA ALA A 535 -14.28 -12.01 -0.76
C ALA A 535 -15.04 -10.99 -1.64
N ASP A 536 -16.16 -11.38 -2.26
CA ASP A 536 -17.01 -10.46 -3.03
C ASP A 536 -17.62 -9.32 -2.19
N LEU A 537 -17.80 -9.55 -0.88
CA LEU A 537 -18.20 -8.53 0.08
C LEU A 537 -16.98 -7.84 0.70
N ASN A 538 -16.04 -8.66 1.18
CA ASN A 538 -14.89 -8.18 1.93
C ASN A 538 -13.97 -7.31 1.08
N ASP A 539 -13.70 -7.65 -0.18
CA ASP A 539 -12.77 -6.91 -1.03
C ASP A 539 -13.25 -5.47 -1.28
N ILE A 540 -14.56 -5.26 -1.46
CA ILE A 540 -15.13 -3.91 -1.64
C ILE A 540 -14.90 -3.06 -0.39
N LEU A 541 -15.19 -3.61 0.80
CA LEU A 541 -14.91 -2.93 2.07
C LEU A 541 -13.42 -2.65 2.26
N ILE A 542 -12.57 -3.64 1.99
CA ILE A 542 -11.11 -3.52 2.05
C ILE A 542 -10.64 -2.38 1.16
N GLY A 543 -11.20 -2.22 -0.05
CA GLY A 543 -10.92 -1.12 -0.94
C GLY A 543 -11.18 0.26 -0.33
N TYR A 544 -12.30 0.42 0.38
CA TYR A 544 -12.61 1.68 1.08
C TYR A 544 -11.65 1.94 2.25
N LEU A 545 -11.30 0.89 3.01
CA LEU A 545 -10.32 0.97 4.09
C LEU A 545 -8.92 1.33 3.59
N TYR A 546 -8.50 0.77 2.46
CA TYR A 546 -7.25 1.15 1.80
C TYR A 546 -7.28 2.60 1.32
N GLY A 547 -8.39 3.07 0.72
CA GLY A 547 -8.54 4.48 0.36
C GLY A 547 -8.45 5.42 1.56
N LEU A 548 -9.00 5.02 2.72
CA LEU A 548 -8.89 5.78 3.97
C LEU A 548 -7.44 5.83 4.46
N ASN A 549 -6.79 4.67 4.52
CA ASN A 549 -5.40 4.54 4.94
C ASN A 549 -4.45 5.34 4.03
N PHE A 550 -4.71 5.30 2.72
CA PHE A 550 -4.01 6.08 1.71
C PHE A 550 -4.16 7.58 1.97
N GLY A 551 -5.39 8.07 2.15
CA GLY A 551 -5.62 9.50 2.42
C GLY A 551 -4.93 10.01 3.68
N LEU A 552 -4.94 9.21 4.76
CA LEU A 552 -4.23 9.54 6.01
C LEU A 552 -2.71 9.55 5.84
N SER A 553 -2.18 8.56 5.12
CA SER A 553 -0.76 8.49 4.79
C SER A 553 -0.32 9.72 3.99
N LEU A 554 -1.16 10.17 3.04
CA LEU A 554 -0.88 11.34 2.21
C LEU A 554 -0.80 12.63 3.03
N VAL A 555 -1.75 12.84 3.96
CA VAL A 555 -1.70 13.98 4.90
C VAL A 555 -0.47 13.90 5.80
N ALA A 556 -0.12 12.71 6.29
CA ALA A 556 1.05 12.50 7.14
C ALA A 556 2.37 12.78 6.41
N VAL A 557 2.49 12.39 5.13
CA VAL A 557 3.69 12.64 4.31
C VAL A 557 3.96 14.13 4.21
N GLU A 558 2.99 14.94 3.77
CA GLU A 558 3.21 16.38 3.61
C GLU A 558 3.52 17.06 4.95
N GLN A 559 2.84 16.67 6.02
CA GLN A 559 3.12 17.17 7.36
C GLN A 559 4.54 16.82 7.81
N ASN A 560 4.98 15.57 7.64
CA ASN A 560 6.32 15.13 8.00
C ASN A 560 7.40 15.88 7.21
N GLU A 561 7.15 16.21 5.94
CA GLU A 561 8.03 17.08 5.19
C GLU A 561 8.03 18.51 5.76
N LEU A 562 6.89 19.06 6.18
CA LEU A 562 6.83 20.38 6.81
C LEU A 562 7.57 20.46 8.16
N SER A 563 7.67 19.39 8.93
CA SER A 563 8.46 19.36 10.18
C SER A 563 9.96 19.29 9.99
N LYS A 564 10.42 18.77 8.84
CA LYS A 564 11.85 18.60 8.56
C LYS A 564 12.51 19.94 8.24
N HIS A 565 13.84 19.96 8.36
CA HIS A 565 14.63 21.13 8.00
C HIS A 565 14.37 21.56 6.56
N SER A 566 14.39 22.88 6.33
CA SER A 566 14.00 23.51 5.07
C SER A 566 14.85 23.09 3.86
N LEU A 567 16.06 22.59 4.08
CA LEU A 567 16.97 22.09 3.05
C LEU A 567 16.43 20.81 2.40
N HIS A 568 16.36 20.81 1.06
CA HIS A 568 15.89 19.66 0.28
C HIS A 568 17.03 18.71 -0.10
N LYS A 569 16.90 17.41 0.20
CA LYS A 569 17.89 16.37 -0.15
C LYS A 569 18.14 16.28 -1.65
N ASP A 570 17.10 16.43 -2.45
CA ASP A 570 17.15 16.20 -3.91
C ASP A 570 17.79 17.36 -4.66
N TRP A 571 17.81 18.53 -4.04
CA TRP A 571 18.39 19.72 -4.63
C TRP A 571 19.88 19.51 -4.91
N LEU A 572 20.57 18.76 -4.04
CA LEU A 572 21.99 18.41 -4.16
C LEU A 572 22.36 17.69 -5.47
N VAL A 573 21.37 17.09 -6.13
CA VAL A 573 21.57 16.27 -7.33
C VAL A 573 20.83 16.85 -8.54
N ASN A 574 20.05 17.92 -8.35
CA ASN A 574 19.28 18.58 -9.39
C ASN A 574 20.14 19.59 -10.18
N THR A 575 20.83 19.12 -11.21
CA THR A 575 21.65 19.94 -12.12
C THR A 575 20.93 21.16 -12.68
N SER A 576 19.62 21.08 -12.92
CA SER A 576 18.86 22.20 -13.51
C SER A 576 18.67 23.38 -12.55
N GLU A 577 18.58 23.10 -11.24
CA GLU A 577 18.49 24.12 -10.20
C GLU A 577 19.87 24.60 -9.74
N ILE A 578 20.84 23.70 -9.67
CA ILE A 578 22.21 24.04 -9.26
C ILE A 578 22.89 25.00 -10.26
N LEU A 579 22.52 24.93 -11.54
CA LEU A 579 23.01 25.85 -12.57
C LEU A 579 22.38 27.25 -12.50
N LYS A 580 21.37 27.49 -11.64
CA LYS A 580 20.73 28.80 -11.47
C LYS A 580 21.30 29.52 -10.24
N PRO A 581 22.00 30.67 -10.39
CA PRO A 581 22.59 31.39 -9.26
C PRO A 581 21.58 31.77 -8.15
N SER A 582 20.38 32.22 -8.52
CA SER A 582 19.35 32.62 -7.56
C SER A 582 18.83 31.46 -6.70
N ALA A 583 18.79 30.24 -7.25
CA ALA A 583 18.40 29.04 -6.52
C ALA A 583 19.48 28.63 -5.52
N VAL A 584 20.76 28.73 -5.91
CA VAL A 584 21.91 28.48 -5.03
C VAL A 584 21.91 29.40 -3.81
N ILE A 585 21.67 30.70 -4.00
CA ILE A 585 21.60 31.67 -2.90
C ILE A 585 20.46 31.32 -1.93
N THR A 586 19.29 30.97 -2.47
CA THR A 586 18.10 30.64 -1.66
C THR A 586 18.30 29.37 -0.85
N GLU A 587 18.85 28.31 -1.46
CA GLU A 587 19.12 27.05 -0.76
C GLU A 587 20.31 27.17 0.19
N TYR A 588 21.29 28.03 -0.09
CA TYR A 588 22.38 28.30 0.86
C TYR A 588 21.85 28.90 2.17
N ALA A 589 20.90 29.85 2.11
CA ALA A 589 20.28 30.40 3.32
C ALA A 589 19.60 29.30 4.15
N LYS A 590 18.87 28.38 3.50
CA LYS A 590 18.26 27.22 4.18
C LYS A 590 19.30 26.25 4.74
N ALA A 591 20.40 26.03 4.01
CA ALA A 591 21.50 25.19 4.47
C ALA A 591 22.22 25.81 5.67
N GLN A 592 22.36 27.15 5.74
CA GLN A 592 22.92 27.83 6.91
C GLN A 592 22.05 27.60 8.16
N ASP A 593 20.73 27.70 8.05
CA ASP A 593 19.82 27.41 9.17
C ASP A 593 20.00 25.97 9.69
N TYR A 594 20.23 25.01 8.78
CA TYR A 594 20.53 23.63 9.14
C TYR A 594 21.92 23.47 9.76
N ILE A 595 22.96 24.07 9.18
CA ILE A 595 24.33 23.97 9.68
C ILE A 595 24.45 24.51 11.11
N LYS A 596 23.65 25.53 11.46
CA LYS A 596 23.60 26.07 12.83
C LYS A 596 23.17 25.03 13.86
N THR A 597 22.31 24.07 13.51
CA THR A 597 21.87 23.02 14.45
C THR A 597 22.91 21.94 14.68
N LEU A 598 23.97 21.88 13.85
CA LEU A 598 25.00 20.85 13.91
C LEU A 598 26.18 21.23 14.82
N ASP A 599 26.56 20.32 15.73
CA ASP A 599 27.73 20.49 16.60
C ASP A 599 29.00 20.78 15.80
N VAL A 600 29.91 21.53 16.40
CA VAL A 600 31.18 21.96 15.80
C VAL A 600 32.07 20.76 15.45
N ASN A 601 31.96 19.62 16.11
CA ASN A 601 32.74 18.43 15.77
C ASN A 601 32.11 17.56 14.66
N ASN A 602 30.95 17.94 14.14
CA ASN A 602 30.30 17.20 13.06
C ASN A 602 30.87 17.59 11.69
N SER A 603 31.57 16.65 11.02
CA SER A 603 32.18 16.81 9.68
C SER A 603 31.19 16.99 8.52
N THR A 604 29.90 16.74 8.77
CA THR A 604 28.85 16.91 7.78
C THR A 604 28.65 18.38 7.40
N ALA A 605 28.76 19.28 8.38
CA ALA A 605 28.65 20.72 8.14
C ALA A 605 29.75 21.22 7.20
N GLU A 606 31.00 20.79 7.40
CA GLU A 606 32.12 21.14 6.51
C GLU A 606 31.92 20.57 5.10
N SER A 607 31.40 19.35 4.97
CA SER A 607 31.08 18.76 3.67
C SER A 607 30.03 19.56 2.90
N ILE A 608 28.97 20.03 3.58
CA ILE A 608 27.94 20.92 2.99
C ILE A 608 28.56 22.25 2.57
N LEU A 609 29.36 22.87 3.44
CA LEU A 609 29.99 24.17 3.17
C LEU A 609 30.99 24.11 2.02
N VAL A 610 31.79 23.04 1.92
CA VAL A 610 32.71 22.81 0.79
C VAL A 610 31.94 22.65 -0.52
N TYR A 611 30.80 21.94 -0.50
CA TYR A 611 29.94 21.80 -1.66
C TYR A 611 29.37 23.17 -2.13
N PHE A 612 28.80 23.97 -1.21
CA PHE A 612 28.30 25.31 -1.55
C PHE A 612 29.41 26.29 -1.94
N LEU A 613 30.61 26.17 -1.38
CA LEU A 613 31.76 26.97 -1.80
C LEU A 613 32.12 26.69 -3.25
N GLN A 614 32.17 25.42 -3.66
CA GLN A 614 32.41 25.05 -5.05
C GLN A 614 31.31 25.56 -5.99
N LEU A 615 30.05 25.52 -5.56
CA LEU A 615 28.93 26.11 -6.32
C LEU A 615 29.06 27.63 -6.46
N GLY A 616 29.41 28.32 -5.37
CA GLY A 616 29.63 29.76 -5.36
C GLY A 616 30.76 30.15 -6.32
N LEU A 617 31.89 29.44 -6.26
CA LEU A 617 33.05 29.67 -7.13
C LEU A 617 32.74 29.50 -8.62
N VAL A 618 31.78 28.65 -8.97
CA VAL A 618 31.34 28.48 -10.37
C VAL A 618 30.50 29.66 -10.83
N HIS A 619 29.63 30.16 -9.97
CA HIS A 619 28.77 31.32 -10.22
C HIS A 619 29.39 32.62 -9.69
N HIS A 620 30.72 32.74 -9.72
CA HIS A 620 31.48 33.78 -9.02
C HIS A 620 30.96 35.21 -9.22
N GLU A 621 30.40 35.56 -10.39
CA GLU A 621 29.86 36.90 -10.65
C GLU A 621 28.59 37.26 -9.86
N THR A 622 27.86 36.26 -9.34
CA THR A 622 26.53 36.45 -8.74
C THR A 622 26.39 35.84 -7.35
N CYS A 623 27.29 34.95 -6.94
CA CYS A 623 27.24 34.20 -5.67
C CYS A 623 28.37 34.58 -4.69
N ASP A 624 28.94 35.79 -4.80
CA ASP A 624 30.01 36.27 -3.90
C ASP A 624 29.64 36.17 -2.42
N ASP A 625 28.38 36.47 -2.07
CA ASP A 625 27.88 36.36 -0.70
C ASP A 625 27.90 34.91 -0.18
N VAL A 626 27.64 33.93 -1.07
CA VAL A 626 27.70 32.49 -0.73
C VAL A 626 29.14 32.04 -0.52
N ILE A 627 30.08 32.52 -1.36
CA ILE A 627 31.52 32.23 -1.23
C ILE A 627 32.03 32.79 0.10
N LEU A 628 31.76 34.07 0.37
CA LEU A 628 32.19 34.75 1.58
C LEU A 628 31.56 34.11 2.82
N GLY A 629 30.25 33.86 2.78
CA GLY A 629 29.52 33.19 3.85
C GLY A 629 30.09 31.81 4.15
N ALA A 630 30.25 30.95 3.14
CA ALA A 630 30.73 29.59 3.34
C ALA A 630 32.17 29.56 3.86
N THR A 631 33.03 30.44 3.36
CA THR A 631 34.42 30.57 3.82
C THR A 631 34.49 31.06 5.27
N LYS A 632 33.67 32.06 5.64
CA LYS A 632 33.55 32.52 7.03
C LYS A 632 33.07 31.40 7.95
N SER A 633 32.02 30.66 7.57
CA SER A 633 31.52 29.51 8.36
C SER A 633 32.58 28.44 8.59
N LEU A 634 33.33 28.08 7.55
CA LEU A 634 34.43 27.13 7.65
C LEU A 634 35.53 27.62 8.60
N TYR A 635 35.91 28.90 8.48
CA TYR A 635 36.91 29.50 9.35
C TYR A 635 36.47 29.56 10.81
N TYR A 636 35.23 29.96 11.09
CA TYR A 636 34.68 30.01 12.45
C TYR A 636 34.62 28.63 13.09
N ARG A 637 34.13 27.62 12.38
CA ARG A 637 34.12 26.23 12.89
C ARG A 637 35.53 25.69 13.14
N TRP A 638 36.48 25.96 12.24
CA TRP A 638 37.88 25.56 12.43
C TRP A 638 38.54 26.27 13.62
N SER A 639 38.37 27.58 13.74
CA SER A 639 38.96 28.39 14.81
C SER A 639 38.43 27.97 16.18
N LEU A 640 37.12 27.71 16.30
CA LEU A 640 36.51 27.23 17.54
C LEU A 640 37.02 25.85 17.93
N ARG A 641 37.16 24.93 16.96
CA ARG A 641 37.76 23.61 17.21
C ARG A 641 39.22 23.70 17.64
N LYS A 642 39.99 24.61 17.03
CA LYS A 642 41.38 24.86 17.39
C LYS A 642 41.50 25.41 18.81
N LEU A 643 40.65 26.38 19.17
CA LEU A 643 40.60 26.95 20.51
C LEU A 643 40.31 25.88 21.57
N LYS A 644 39.30 25.02 21.32
CA LYS A 644 39.01 23.85 22.18
C LYS A 644 40.18 22.86 22.28
N SER A 645 40.89 22.60 21.18
CA SER A 645 42.07 21.72 21.20
C SER A 645 43.24 22.32 21.96
N ASP A 646 43.46 23.64 21.84
CA ASP A 646 44.54 24.34 22.52
C ASP A 646 44.25 24.42 24.04
N GLN A 647 42.98 24.59 24.43
CA GLN A 647 42.52 24.46 25.82
C GLN A 647 42.81 23.07 26.39
N ALA A 648 42.40 22.00 25.69
CA ALA A 648 42.64 20.63 26.15
C ALA A 648 44.15 20.33 26.33
N LYS A 649 45.00 20.85 25.43
CA LYS A 649 46.46 20.70 25.52
C LYS A 649 47.06 21.52 26.68
N GLN A 650 46.52 22.70 26.98
CA GLN A 650 46.95 23.49 28.14
C GLN A 650 46.53 22.82 29.46
N GLU A 651 45.34 22.22 29.51
CA GLU A 651 44.86 21.45 30.67
C GLU A 651 45.65 20.14 30.89
N GLU A 652 46.04 19.42 29.83
CA GLU A 652 46.88 18.22 29.90
C GLU A 652 48.36 18.54 30.17
N GLY A 653 48.86 19.66 29.67
CA GLY A 653 50.25 20.12 29.84
C GLY A 653 50.54 20.77 31.19
N SER A 654 49.51 21.13 31.96
CA SER A 654 49.68 21.78 33.26
C SER A 654 49.65 20.77 34.42
N TRP A 655 50.84 20.45 34.96
CA TRP A 655 50.96 19.77 36.26
C TRP A 655 50.37 20.58 37.43
N PHE A 656 50.04 21.86 37.21
CA PHE A 656 49.37 22.74 38.17
C PHE A 656 47.98 23.12 37.64
N LYS A 657 46.91 22.51 38.18
CA LYS A 657 45.55 22.98 37.94
C LYS A 657 45.35 24.36 38.58
N TYR A 658 45.63 25.42 37.83
CA TYR A 658 45.23 26.77 38.20
C TYR A 658 43.72 26.88 37.97
N LYS A 659 42.96 26.99 39.06
CA LYS A 659 41.52 27.27 39.03
C LYS A 659 41.35 28.79 39.18
N ASP A 660 41.45 29.53 38.08
CA ASP A 660 40.72 30.79 37.98
C ASP A 660 39.48 30.52 37.15
N ALA A 661 38.32 30.74 37.75
CA ALA A 661 37.00 30.42 37.21
C ALA A 661 36.41 31.53 36.33
N ASP A 662 37.25 32.50 35.91
CA ASP A 662 36.79 33.75 35.28
C ASP A 662 37.34 33.99 33.84
N GLU A 663 38.19 33.11 33.29
CA GLU A 663 38.52 33.15 31.86
C GLU A 663 37.48 32.34 31.07
N ASN A 664 36.31 32.94 30.86
CA ASN A 664 35.28 32.38 29.99
C ASN A 664 35.67 32.62 28.53
N TYR A 665 36.54 31.78 27.96
CA TYR A 665 37.05 31.91 26.59
C TYR A 665 35.96 31.92 25.51
N GLU A 666 34.77 31.39 25.82
CA GLU A 666 33.60 31.59 24.96
C GLU A 666 33.27 33.07 24.82
N ASP A 667 33.30 33.86 25.91
CA ASP A 667 33.08 35.30 25.86
C ASP A 667 34.23 36.03 25.14
N ASP A 668 35.45 35.50 25.20
CA ASP A 668 36.59 36.04 24.43
C ASP A 668 36.44 35.76 22.92
N PHE A 669 35.93 34.58 22.53
CA PHE A 669 35.55 34.28 21.14
C PHE A 669 34.40 35.17 20.66
N LYS A 670 33.39 35.40 21.50
CA LYS A 670 32.28 36.35 21.22
C LYS A 670 32.79 37.76 21.00
N ASN A 671 33.78 38.19 21.78
CA ASN A 671 34.39 39.51 21.66
C ASN A 671 35.27 39.64 20.40
N MET A 672 35.96 38.57 19.99
CA MET A 672 36.79 38.54 18.78
C MET A 672 35.98 38.44 17.48
N PHE A 673 34.80 37.82 17.52
CA PHE A 673 33.94 37.61 16.37
C PHE A 673 32.49 38.02 16.67
N PRO A 674 32.14 39.32 16.65
CA PRO A 674 30.80 39.79 17.00
C PRO A 674 29.66 39.27 16.10
N ASP A 675 29.99 38.78 14.89
CA ASP A 675 29.05 38.20 13.92
C ASP A 675 28.97 36.65 13.99
N TYR A 676 29.50 36.02 15.05
CA TYR A 676 29.54 34.56 15.14
C TYR A 676 28.15 33.91 15.24
N GLU A 677 27.17 34.56 15.90
CA GLU A 677 25.80 34.02 16.07
C GLU A 677 25.04 33.88 14.74
N ASP A 678 25.43 34.68 13.74
CA ASP A 678 24.86 34.60 12.40
C ASP A 678 25.33 33.33 11.66
N VAL A 679 26.33 32.62 12.19
CA VAL A 679 27.05 31.55 11.49
C VAL A 679 27.20 30.26 12.30
N VAL A 680 27.29 30.33 13.64
CA VAL A 680 27.46 29.20 14.57
C VAL A 680 26.72 29.52 15.87
N THR A 681 25.80 28.66 16.32
CA THR A 681 25.22 28.77 17.66
C THR A 681 26.07 28.03 18.68
N LEU A 682 26.54 28.73 19.72
CA LEU A 682 27.09 28.12 20.92
C LEU A 682 25.91 27.51 21.70
N ALA A 683 25.63 26.22 21.53
CA ALA A 683 24.63 25.55 22.35
C ALA A 683 25.13 25.53 23.81
N ALA A 684 24.41 26.25 24.67
CA ALA A 684 24.60 26.22 26.12
C ALA A 684 24.46 24.77 26.63
N GLU A 685 25.43 24.34 27.42
CA GLU A 685 25.37 23.13 28.22
C GLU A 685 24.11 23.18 29.11
N ASN A 686 23.12 22.34 28.83
CA ASN A 686 22.24 21.77 29.85
C ASN A 686 21.58 20.49 29.31
N ASP A 687 21.50 19.50 30.19
CA ASP A 687 20.92 18.15 30.03
C ASP A 687 21.79 17.05 29.40
N SER A 688 22.96 16.84 30.00
CA SER A 688 23.59 15.52 30.08
C SER A 688 22.87 14.63 31.11
N ASN A 689 21.68 14.13 30.75
CA ASN A 689 21.10 12.93 31.36
C ASN A 689 20.09 12.27 30.42
N GLY A 690 20.58 11.37 29.57
CA GLY A 690 19.75 10.63 28.61
C GLY A 690 20.52 9.60 27.78
N SER A 691 21.04 8.57 28.45
CA SER A 691 21.22 7.19 27.95
C SER A 691 21.58 6.97 26.47
N GLY A 692 22.88 6.90 26.19
CA GLY A 692 23.46 6.33 24.98
C GLY A 692 24.73 5.53 25.29
N SER A 693 24.61 4.51 26.15
CA SER A 693 25.68 3.54 26.37
C SER A 693 25.81 2.64 25.13
N GLY A 694 26.80 2.96 24.28
CA GLY A 694 27.28 2.09 23.22
C GLY A 694 28.79 2.23 23.08
N SER A 695 29.53 1.29 23.69
CA SER A 695 30.92 0.85 23.36
C SER A 695 31.96 1.95 23.10
N GLY A 696 32.95 2.18 23.97
CA GLY A 696 33.94 1.17 24.32
C GLY A 696 35.09 1.15 23.28
N SER A 697 36.00 2.13 23.42
CA SER A 697 37.43 2.02 23.08
C SER A 697 37.80 1.52 21.68
N GLY A 698 37.78 2.42 20.69
CA GLY A 698 38.48 2.25 19.41
C GLY A 698 38.19 3.38 18.42
N SER A 699 39.25 4.03 17.91
CA SER A 699 39.24 5.00 16.79
C SER A 699 39.06 6.50 17.10
N GLY A 700 40.08 7.10 17.73
CA GLY A 700 40.31 8.56 17.62
C GLY A 700 40.98 8.98 16.31
N SER A 701 41.49 8.04 15.50
CA SER A 701 42.23 8.31 14.25
C SER A 701 41.33 8.58 13.04
N SER A 702 40.11 8.01 13.00
CA SER A 702 39.17 8.11 11.87
C SER A 702 38.62 9.53 11.66
N ALA A 703 38.32 10.26 12.74
CA ALA A 703 37.72 11.59 12.64
C ALA A 703 38.73 12.64 12.17
N VAL A 704 39.97 12.58 12.67
CA VAL A 704 41.06 13.49 12.27
C VAL A 704 41.40 13.32 10.80
N GLU A 705 41.47 12.07 10.31
CA GLU A 705 41.75 11.78 8.89
C GLU A 705 40.64 12.31 7.95
N LYS A 706 39.38 12.33 8.38
CA LYS A 706 38.27 12.91 7.61
C LYS A 706 38.39 14.43 7.48
N PHE A 707 38.73 15.14 8.56
CA PHE A 707 38.93 16.58 8.51
C PHE A 707 40.15 16.98 7.67
N GLU A 708 41.27 16.24 7.78
CA GLU A 708 42.45 16.49 6.95
C GLU A 708 42.16 16.32 5.45
N LYS A 709 41.38 15.30 5.08
CA LYS A 709 40.91 15.12 3.70
C LYS A 709 40.06 16.31 3.25
N LEU A 710 39.09 16.76 4.05
CA LEU A 710 38.25 17.91 3.72
C LEU A 710 39.06 19.22 3.56
N TYR A 711 40.04 19.47 4.44
CA TYR A 711 40.90 20.65 4.31
C TYR A 711 41.83 20.58 3.10
N SER A 712 42.34 19.38 2.77
CA SER A 712 43.12 19.19 1.55
C SER A 712 42.27 19.44 0.29
N GLN A 713 41.00 19.01 0.30
CA GLN A 713 40.04 19.29 -0.77
C GLN A 713 39.74 20.78 -0.88
N LEU A 714 39.54 21.47 0.24
CA LEU A 714 39.33 22.92 0.28
C LEU A 714 40.52 23.67 -0.35
N ALA A 715 41.74 23.31 0.01
CA ALA A 715 42.94 23.91 -0.54
C ALA A 715 43.08 23.64 -2.05
N GLN A 716 42.80 22.42 -2.50
CA GLN A 716 42.80 22.07 -3.92
C GLN A 716 41.72 22.84 -4.69
N LEU A 717 40.52 23.02 -4.13
CA LEU A 717 39.45 23.79 -4.75
C LEU A 717 39.87 25.25 -4.95
N TYR A 718 40.40 25.88 -3.89
CA TYR A 718 40.89 27.26 -3.95
C TYR A 718 42.00 27.41 -5.01
N ILE A 719 43.01 26.53 -5.00
CA ILE A 719 44.11 26.57 -5.97
C ILE A 719 43.60 26.33 -7.40
N SER A 720 42.72 25.34 -7.60
CA SER A 720 42.21 25.01 -8.94
C SER A 720 41.39 26.13 -9.56
N HIS A 721 40.64 26.88 -8.76
CA HIS A 721 39.82 27.98 -9.24
C HIS A 721 40.67 29.19 -9.66
N PHE A 722 41.58 29.64 -8.80
CA PHE A 722 42.37 30.86 -9.06
C PHE A 722 43.59 30.64 -9.95
N HIS A 723 44.05 29.39 -10.10
CA HIS A 723 45.33 29.10 -10.76
C HIS A 723 45.25 28.28 -12.05
N LEU A 724 44.15 27.55 -12.30
CA LEU A 724 44.09 26.53 -13.37
C LEU A 724 42.93 26.68 -14.37
N GLU A 725 42.09 27.72 -14.31
CA GLU A 725 40.90 27.93 -15.17
C GLU A 725 40.13 26.61 -15.43
N LEU A 726 39.17 26.29 -14.55
CA LEU A 726 38.36 25.07 -14.65
C LEU A 726 37.82 24.83 -16.07
N ASN A 727 38.25 23.74 -16.71
CA ASN A 727 37.63 23.24 -17.93
C ASN A 727 36.13 23.00 -17.68
N THR A 728 35.29 23.78 -18.35
CA THR A 728 33.84 23.90 -18.10
C THR A 728 33.00 22.70 -18.56
N LEU A 729 33.60 21.75 -19.29
CA LEU A 729 32.88 20.65 -19.95
C LEU A 729 32.54 19.46 -19.03
N ASP A 730 33.39 19.11 -18.05
CA ASP A 730 33.14 17.99 -17.11
C ASP A 730 32.49 18.42 -15.79
N PHE A 731 32.20 19.71 -15.66
CA PHE A 731 31.74 20.32 -14.43
C PHE A 731 30.41 19.75 -13.90
N PRO A 732 29.35 19.56 -14.72
CA PRO A 732 28.07 19.02 -14.23
C PRO A 732 28.20 17.59 -13.68
N LEU A 733 29.02 16.74 -14.31
CA LEU A 733 29.23 15.35 -13.87
C LEU A 733 29.97 15.30 -12.54
N LYS A 734 31.04 16.09 -12.39
CA LYS A 734 31.78 16.20 -11.12
C LYS A 734 30.89 16.69 -9.98
N LEU A 735 30.03 17.65 -10.27
CA LEU A 735 29.11 18.23 -9.29
C LEU A 735 28.01 17.25 -8.86
N THR A 736 27.46 16.48 -9.80
CA THR A 736 26.51 15.41 -9.47
C THR A 736 27.15 14.33 -8.61
N LYS A 737 28.40 13.93 -8.89
CA LYS A 737 29.15 12.96 -8.08
C LYS A 737 29.33 13.46 -6.65
N MET A 738 29.73 14.72 -6.48
CA MET A 738 29.86 15.35 -5.16
C MET A 738 28.51 15.48 -4.43
N GLY A 739 27.44 15.79 -5.16
CA GLY A 739 26.09 15.80 -4.62
C GLY A 739 25.65 14.42 -4.13
N CYS A 740 25.95 13.36 -4.87
CA CYS A 740 25.69 11.97 -4.47
C CYS A 740 26.53 11.56 -3.25
N ASP A 741 27.80 11.95 -3.18
CA ASP A 741 28.66 11.68 -2.02
C ASP A 741 28.13 12.40 -0.78
N LEU A 742 27.67 13.65 -0.92
CA LEU A 742 27.05 14.39 0.16
C LEU A 742 25.71 13.76 0.59
N LEU A 743 24.91 13.26 -0.35
CA LEU A 743 23.68 12.53 -0.08
C LEU A 743 23.93 11.26 0.75
N ASN A 744 25.06 10.58 0.55
CA ASN A 744 25.47 9.44 1.38
C ASN A 744 25.79 9.87 2.81
N ILE A 745 26.48 10.99 2.99
CA ILE A 745 26.81 11.54 4.31
C ILE A 745 25.52 11.95 5.05
N LEU A 746 24.54 12.50 4.31
CA LEU A 746 23.24 12.96 4.83
C LEU A 746 22.16 11.88 4.92
N SER A 747 22.54 10.60 4.82
CA SER A 747 21.59 9.48 4.78
C SER A 747 20.73 9.37 6.05
N GLY A 748 21.25 9.82 7.20
CA GLY A 748 20.56 9.78 8.50
C GLY A 748 19.85 11.08 8.92
N ASP A 749 19.96 12.15 8.14
CA ASP A 749 19.52 13.48 8.57
C ASP A 749 18.05 13.77 8.19
N ASP A 750 17.31 14.45 9.06
CA ASP A 750 15.89 14.82 8.87
C ASP A 750 15.71 16.04 7.95
N LEU A 751 16.11 15.88 6.69
CA LEU A 751 15.97 16.90 5.64
C LEU A 751 14.76 16.62 4.74
N ARG A 752 14.19 17.69 4.18
CA ARG A 752 13.01 17.62 3.30
C ARG A 752 13.29 16.88 1.99
N GLN A 753 12.28 16.21 1.48
CA GLN A 753 12.23 15.59 0.16
C GLN A 753 11.18 16.30 -0.68
N GLY A 754 11.56 16.66 -1.91
CA GLY A 754 10.69 17.26 -2.89
C GLY A 754 10.03 16.22 -3.79
N SER A 755 9.39 16.70 -4.86
CA SER A 755 8.90 15.84 -5.94
C SER A 755 10.05 15.40 -6.85
N THR A 756 9.93 14.19 -7.41
CA THR A 756 10.89 13.67 -8.39
C THR A 756 11.04 14.61 -9.60
N SER A 757 12.27 15.01 -9.90
CA SER A 757 12.60 15.89 -11.03
C SER A 757 13.31 15.13 -12.16
N ALA A 758 13.13 15.59 -13.41
CA ALA A 758 13.80 15.00 -14.57
C ALA A 758 15.33 15.05 -14.46
N SER A 759 15.84 16.12 -13.85
CA SER A 759 17.28 16.30 -13.61
C SER A 759 17.84 15.29 -12.59
N ALA A 760 17.12 15.02 -11.50
CA ALA A 760 17.52 14.02 -10.52
C ALA A 760 17.51 12.59 -11.10
N VAL A 761 16.52 12.27 -11.94
CA VAL A 761 16.47 10.98 -12.67
C VAL A 761 17.64 10.87 -13.66
N ALA A 762 17.97 11.94 -14.39
CA ALA A 762 19.13 11.95 -15.29
C ALA A 762 20.45 11.75 -14.54
N ALA A 763 20.61 12.37 -13.37
CA ALA A 763 21.78 12.18 -12.52
C ALA A 763 21.90 10.75 -11.99
N LEU A 764 20.78 10.11 -11.62
CA LEU A 764 20.73 8.69 -11.27
C LEU A 764 21.23 7.81 -12.42
N VAL A 765 20.67 7.97 -13.63
CA VAL A 765 21.08 7.19 -14.81
C VAL A 765 22.56 7.41 -15.13
N ASN A 766 23.06 8.63 -15.04
CA ASN A 766 24.48 8.93 -15.26
C ASN A 766 25.38 8.27 -14.20
N SER A 767 25.01 8.32 -12.92
CA SER A 767 25.77 7.65 -11.85
C SER A 767 25.84 6.14 -12.05
N MET A 768 24.75 5.52 -12.50
CA MET A 768 24.70 4.10 -12.83
C MET A 768 25.55 3.76 -14.05
N ALA A 769 25.54 4.63 -15.07
CA ALA A 769 26.35 4.45 -16.28
C ALA A 769 27.86 4.55 -16.01
N LEU A 770 28.27 5.49 -15.15
CA LEU A 770 29.68 5.67 -14.76
C LEU A 770 30.23 4.43 -14.03
N LEU A 771 29.43 3.79 -13.18
CA LEU A 771 29.85 2.58 -12.46
C LEU A 771 30.03 1.37 -13.36
N LYS A 772 29.28 1.29 -14.46
CA LYS A 772 29.43 0.20 -15.46
C LYS A 772 30.73 0.32 -16.25
N ASN A 773 31.23 1.54 -16.43
CA ASN A 773 32.47 1.86 -17.13
C ASN A 773 33.46 2.55 -16.18
N PRO A 774 34.06 1.85 -15.21
CA PRO A 774 35.08 2.43 -14.34
C PRO A 774 36.30 2.94 -15.14
N ASN A 775 36.49 2.42 -16.35
CA ASN A 775 37.54 2.88 -17.28
C ASN A 775 37.21 4.22 -17.97
N SER A 776 36.02 4.80 -17.79
CA SER A 776 35.73 6.14 -18.32
C SER A 776 36.43 7.25 -17.54
N ASP A 777 36.63 7.08 -16.22
CA ASP A 777 37.51 7.93 -15.41
C ASP A 777 38.99 7.75 -15.81
N SER A 778 39.38 6.59 -16.36
CA SER A 778 40.75 6.32 -16.83
C SER A 778 41.02 6.72 -18.28
N VAL A 779 40.01 6.99 -19.11
CA VAL A 779 40.21 7.41 -20.51
C VAL A 779 40.43 8.92 -20.64
N GLN A 780 40.27 9.70 -19.56
CA GLN A 780 40.60 11.13 -19.53
C GLN A 780 41.67 11.55 -18.50
N ASN A 781 42.15 10.64 -17.64
CA ASN A 781 43.27 10.91 -16.73
C ASN A 781 44.43 9.93 -16.96
N ASP A 782 45.11 10.08 -18.09
CA ASP A 782 46.46 9.51 -18.31
C ASP A 782 47.53 10.09 -17.34
N ASN A 783 47.15 10.98 -16.40
CA ASN A 783 48.08 11.70 -15.52
C ASN A 783 47.84 11.54 -14.00
N THR A 784 46.94 10.67 -13.54
CA THR A 784 46.83 10.35 -12.09
C THR A 784 47.50 9.02 -11.79
N SER A 785 48.59 9.05 -11.02
CA SER A 785 49.39 7.89 -10.64
C SER A 785 48.58 6.88 -9.82
N PHE A 786 48.17 5.77 -10.43
CA PHE A 786 47.57 4.63 -9.72
C PHE A 786 48.50 4.10 -8.64
N HIS A 787 48.04 4.08 -7.39
CA HIS A 787 48.80 3.64 -6.24
C HIS A 787 48.45 2.19 -5.86
N PHE A 788 49.34 1.25 -6.22
CA PHE A 788 49.13 -0.20 -6.08
C PHE A 788 48.58 -0.69 -4.72
N TYR A 789 49.03 -0.10 -3.60
CA TYR A 789 48.64 -0.53 -2.25
C TYR A 789 47.46 0.23 -1.63
N ARG A 790 46.99 1.31 -2.26
CA ARG A 790 45.96 2.20 -1.67
C ARG A 790 44.72 2.29 -2.55
N ASP A 791 44.89 2.16 -3.85
CA ASP A 791 43.79 2.26 -4.80
C ASP A 791 43.16 0.90 -5.02
N SER A 792 41.83 0.83 -4.88
CA SER A 792 41.07 -0.36 -5.22
C SER A 792 40.94 -0.47 -6.73
N ASN A 793 41.36 -1.59 -7.32
CA ASN A 793 41.05 -1.93 -8.70
C ASN A 793 39.91 -2.97 -8.75
N PRO A 794 38.65 -2.56 -8.95
CA PRO A 794 37.50 -3.47 -8.93
C PRO A 794 37.58 -4.53 -10.03
N THR A 795 38.22 -4.22 -11.17
CA THR A 795 38.33 -5.17 -12.30
C THR A 795 39.26 -6.34 -12.00
N GLU A 796 40.38 -6.09 -11.30
CA GLU A 796 41.32 -7.14 -10.88
C GLU A 796 40.77 -7.96 -9.71
N VAL A 797 40.08 -7.31 -8.77
CA VAL A 797 39.36 -7.99 -7.68
C VAL A 797 38.30 -8.95 -8.23
N GLN A 798 37.57 -8.55 -9.28
CA GLN A 798 36.59 -9.40 -9.93
C GLN A 798 37.21 -10.64 -10.58
N LYS A 799 38.35 -10.50 -11.27
CA LYS A 799 39.08 -11.63 -11.86
C LYS A 799 39.59 -12.59 -10.79
N ALA A 800 40.14 -12.05 -9.71
CA ALA A 800 40.61 -12.83 -8.57
C ALA A 800 39.45 -13.64 -7.94
N ALA A 801 38.31 -12.99 -7.71
CA ALA A 801 37.14 -13.64 -7.12
C ALA A 801 36.57 -14.77 -7.99
N GLN A 802 36.45 -14.56 -9.31
CA GLN A 802 36.01 -15.62 -10.23
C GLN A 802 36.95 -16.84 -10.20
N THR A 803 38.25 -16.59 -10.12
CA THR A 803 39.27 -17.65 -10.06
C THR A 803 39.17 -18.42 -8.73
N ILE A 804 39.07 -17.71 -7.61
CA ILE A 804 38.92 -18.30 -6.27
C ILE A 804 37.62 -19.10 -6.18
N GLN A 805 36.50 -18.57 -6.66
CA GLN A 805 35.21 -19.25 -6.65
C GLN A 805 35.25 -20.55 -7.47
N SER A 806 35.92 -20.53 -8.63
CA SER A 806 36.09 -21.72 -9.47
C SER A 806 36.91 -22.81 -8.78
N VAL A 807 37.94 -22.43 -8.01
CA VAL A 807 38.74 -23.36 -7.20
C VAL A 807 37.91 -23.88 -6.03
N TYR A 808 37.20 -23.00 -5.32
CA TYR A 808 36.34 -23.35 -4.19
C TYR A 808 35.27 -24.38 -4.59
N LEU A 809 34.56 -24.18 -5.70
CA LEU A 809 33.54 -25.13 -6.16
C LEU A 809 34.13 -26.51 -6.49
N LYS A 810 35.32 -26.55 -7.11
CA LYS A 810 36.03 -27.82 -7.37
C LYS A 810 36.46 -28.52 -6.08
N VAL A 811 36.97 -27.77 -5.11
CA VAL A 811 37.36 -28.32 -3.81
C VAL A 811 36.14 -28.83 -3.02
N LYS A 812 35.03 -28.09 -3.05
CA LYS A 812 33.77 -28.50 -2.43
C LYS A 812 33.26 -29.83 -3.01
N TYR A 813 33.25 -29.95 -4.33
CA TYR A 813 32.89 -31.20 -5.01
C TYR A 813 33.77 -32.39 -4.55
N LEU A 814 35.08 -32.18 -4.48
CA LEU A 814 36.02 -33.21 -4.02
C LEU A 814 35.87 -33.57 -2.53
N LEU A 815 35.44 -32.60 -1.70
CA LEU A 815 35.15 -32.82 -0.27
C LEU A 815 33.89 -33.65 -0.05
N GLU A 816 32.90 -33.55 -0.94
CA GLU A 816 31.69 -34.38 -0.90
C GLU A 816 31.99 -35.84 -1.27
N GLU A 817 33.00 -36.09 -2.12
CA GLU A 817 33.48 -37.45 -2.45
C GLU A 817 34.42 -38.05 -1.38
N MET A 818 35.20 -37.24 -0.65
CA MET A 818 36.20 -37.73 0.31
C MET A 818 35.81 -37.48 1.78
N ALA A 819 35.33 -38.52 2.45
CA ALA A 819 34.81 -38.50 3.83
C ALA A 819 35.82 -38.17 4.98
N ARG A 820 37.00 -37.59 4.72
CA ARG A 820 37.95 -37.16 5.77
C ARG A 820 38.75 -35.90 5.40
N PRO A 821 38.45 -34.72 5.98
CA PRO A 821 39.21 -33.51 5.69
C PRO A 821 39.75 -32.85 6.97
N CYS A 822 40.89 -33.32 7.51
CA CYS A 822 41.66 -32.50 8.46
C CYS A 822 42.51 -31.45 7.75
N TYR A 823 43.07 -31.79 6.57
CA TYR A 823 43.91 -30.87 5.79
C TYR A 823 43.16 -29.75 5.06
N PHE A 824 41.89 -29.98 4.68
CA PHE A 824 41.11 -28.99 3.93
C PHE A 824 40.37 -27.97 4.81
N LYS A 825 40.12 -28.30 6.08
CA LYS A 825 39.36 -27.45 7.01
C LYS A 825 40.18 -26.26 7.53
N GLU A 826 41.48 -26.45 7.78
CA GLU A 826 42.35 -25.41 8.36
C GLU A 826 42.68 -24.28 7.37
N HIS A 827 42.69 -24.54 6.06
CA HIS A 827 42.97 -23.51 5.05
C HIS A 827 41.74 -22.78 4.50
N CYS A 828 40.53 -23.31 4.67
CA CYS A 828 39.31 -22.59 4.27
C CYS A 828 38.86 -21.57 5.33
N ILE A 829 39.17 -21.78 6.60
CA ILE A 829 38.83 -20.86 7.70
C ILE A 829 39.70 -19.59 7.69
N SER A 830 40.85 -19.61 6.99
CA SER A 830 41.70 -18.41 6.84
C SER A 830 41.35 -17.54 5.61
N MET A 831 40.31 -17.88 4.84
CA MET A 831 39.91 -17.17 3.60
C MET A 831 38.46 -16.66 3.59
N SER A 832 37.65 -16.95 4.63
CA SER A 832 36.42 -16.20 4.94
C SER A 832 36.75 -14.98 5.78
#